data_AF-A0A820WRD1-F1
#
_entry.id   AF-A0A820WRD1-F1
#
_cell.length_a   1.000
_cell.length_b   1.000
_cell.length_c   1.000
_cell.angle_alpha   90.00
_cell.angle_beta   90.00
_cell.angle_gamma   90.00
#
_symmetry.space_group_name_H-M   'P 1'
#
loop_
_entity.id
_entity.type
_entity.pdbx_description
1 polymer ?
#
loop_
_entity_poly.entity_id
_entity_poly.type
_entity_poly.pdbx_seq_one_letter_code
_entity_poly.pdbx_strand_id
1 'polypeptide(L)'
;VKYQLIYTVGGQQQVDAGEERWKTIQSILNLVKKHAEDVSRMFQEKACYKSPERKSGFPQFRLQAHEPFPLLCQKIASDWIDSRNYRYADKAIIRSFILETYSSIENLVDKFPPLDIQLFLIVRGLLSSEVLLVAFKKRYRVNYGVNPNLSFNRLMAVPFRAKDVVADRTEFGHPDVALVLTHLSYYYSGLSDLQLSQCFNRLNDEETDPRPIYDQWILYEGEDDLPTCIEQWNGVNLKDFEQRSRYLFPTFRYNMLVINYFLNHFVFPREAKQFPFKLVSSAWDLSSSLRSKIITGFSGTNDTQLLLPVHIRQYDLPELQKTDAIVVNNLLQPENENYQSLLINYTSENILNKIINYKETINVILDVGALFIDGTNREIAVKWLNLSNRNQIDYVVYFDCDSIVVGDRQSHHCPFVTSPASERLDRCIFYLDEIHTRGTDFKFLVGFKAAVTLGNGLTKDRFVQACMRMRKLGNGHSLTFWSSYEVHQQIKTLKRNSLIIEHKRRKGDEPINLIDILRWVYENTQQATWDGLHHWAAQSLNFQRKVSAFQHINWNDNQQQFTNSIMRDLSKECCEPEIIELTKMYGAAKELQTLFEIHHKRYEHTHYHHHHHLSKEIKDAVLKRLEDYGGTKQRLSQLLDEEQQRELEQELEEERQQERPPSVKPCESILHEEIKRLCDMHSDIMDLTQFPNVFRHLPYGFTGTTFLKECQSENWSKHIWVSTEFQRVIETKGESLNPFLRPPRWILVYRNNHLIFLSALEANWLIGRLNSLYHERQFSIPSITTLRLLLPRIKRNQSIFVNTRTLTIPPLLGHSNNAAPFVIPLEWLVQLFIFNGTLYFETVDEQTEYCQCLSLCPKPRTKQEEEAFERGWIAVDSFVSNAEHRRQLKLVKVRFPRNLLPFVKQMIENRNNSHAPISSHIGSIIFNSRKLI
;
A
#
# COMPACT_ATOMS: atom_id res chain seq x y z
N VAL A 1 15.07 0.82 -9.01
CA VAL A 1 16.45 0.41 -9.32
C VAL A 1 17.12 -0.34 -8.19
N LYS A 2 17.13 0.15 -6.93
CA LYS A 2 17.76 -0.58 -5.82
C LYS A 2 17.19 -1.97 -5.50
N TYR A 3 16.04 -2.33 -6.07
CA TYR A 3 15.34 -3.60 -5.88
C TYR A 3 15.81 -4.67 -6.87
N GLN A 4 16.02 -5.89 -6.37
CA GLN A 4 16.27 -7.09 -7.17
C GLN A 4 15.42 -8.25 -6.66
N LEU A 5 15.11 -9.19 -7.55
CA LEU A 5 14.52 -10.48 -7.21
C LEU A 5 15.62 -11.55 -7.23
N ILE A 6 15.68 -12.37 -6.19
CA ILE A 6 16.73 -13.35 -5.96
C ILE A 6 16.08 -14.71 -5.76
N TYR A 7 16.49 -15.68 -6.56
CA TYR A 7 16.21 -17.10 -6.33
C TYR A 7 17.47 -17.74 -5.77
N THR A 8 17.38 -18.30 -4.57
CA THR A 8 18.51 -18.94 -3.91
C THR A 8 18.78 -20.31 -4.50
N VAL A 9 20.05 -20.69 -4.65
CA VAL A 9 20.47 -21.96 -5.24
C VAL A 9 21.49 -22.65 -4.34
N GLY A 10 21.16 -23.88 -3.95
CA GLY A 10 21.98 -24.74 -3.08
C GLY A 10 21.49 -24.79 -1.63
N GLY A 11 22.26 -25.45 -0.76
CA GLY A 11 21.89 -25.63 0.65
C GLY A 11 22.07 -24.36 1.47
N GLN A 12 21.14 -24.11 2.38
CA GLN A 12 21.22 -23.00 3.33
C GLN A 12 22.40 -23.16 4.29
N GLN A 13 23.13 -22.09 4.55
CA GLN A 13 24.26 -22.08 5.49
C GLN A 13 24.30 -20.80 6.33
N GLN A 14 25.09 -20.83 7.41
CA GLN A 14 25.34 -19.66 8.24
C GLN A 14 26.15 -18.60 7.48
N VAL A 15 25.94 -17.33 7.82
CA VAL A 15 26.83 -16.24 7.39
C VAL A 15 28.25 -16.46 7.92
N ASP A 16 29.24 -15.98 7.18
CA ASP A 16 30.66 -16.07 7.59
C ASP A 16 30.87 -15.46 8.99
N ALA A 17 31.74 -16.08 9.78
CA ALA A 17 31.96 -15.88 11.23
C ALA A 17 30.74 -16.13 12.15
N GLY A 18 29.56 -16.47 11.62
CA GLY A 18 28.39 -16.92 12.39
C GLY A 18 28.10 -16.04 13.61
N GLU A 19 28.07 -16.66 14.80
CA GLU A 19 27.73 -16.00 16.05
C GLU A 19 28.65 -14.84 16.45
N GLU A 20 29.95 -14.99 16.17
CA GLU A 20 30.94 -13.96 16.47
C GLU A 20 30.68 -12.67 15.68
N ARG A 21 30.06 -12.78 14.50
CA ARG A 21 29.74 -11.64 13.64
C ARG A 21 28.73 -10.70 14.31
N TRP A 22 27.58 -11.22 14.76
CA TRP A 22 26.57 -10.39 15.39
C TRP A 22 26.92 -10.02 16.84
N LYS A 23 27.65 -10.86 17.58
CA LYS A 23 28.20 -10.48 18.89
C LYS A 23 29.21 -9.32 18.81
N THR A 24 30.06 -9.31 17.78
CA THR A 24 30.97 -8.18 17.55
C THR A 24 30.21 -6.90 17.25
N ILE A 25 29.14 -6.97 16.45
CA ILE A 25 28.24 -5.83 16.22
C ILE A 25 27.65 -5.33 17.54
N GLN A 26 27.18 -6.21 18.43
CA GLN A 26 26.64 -5.83 19.74
C GLN A 26 27.68 -5.08 20.59
N SER A 27 28.93 -5.58 20.63
CA SER A 27 30.05 -4.93 21.32
C SER A 27 30.31 -3.52 20.78
N ILE A 28 30.35 -3.36 19.45
CA ILE A 28 30.56 -2.06 18.81
C ILE A 28 29.38 -1.11 19.06
N LEU A 29 28.13 -1.59 19.01
CA LEU A 29 26.95 -0.77 19.33
C LEU A 29 26.96 -0.32 20.79
N ASN A 30 27.46 -1.11 21.73
CA ASN A 30 27.65 -0.67 23.12
C ASN A 30 28.65 0.50 23.22
N LEU A 31 29.73 0.49 22.41
CA LEU A 31 30.65 1.62 22.31
C LEU A 31 30.01 2.84 21.62
N VAL A 32 29.15 2.63 20.63
CA VAL A 32 28.34 3.74 20.05
C VAL A 32 27.50 4.39 21.14
N LYS A 33 26.77 3.60 21.95
CA LYS A 33 25.96 4.11 23.07
C LYS A 33 26.80 4.98 24.02
N LYS A 34 28.03 4.56 24.35
CA LYS A 34 28.96 5.32 25.19
C LYS A 34 29.34 6.69 24.62
N HIS A 35 29.50 6.81 23.30
CA HIS A 35 30.01 8.03 22.67
C HIS A 35 28.95 8.90 21.98
N ALA A 36 27.73 8.38 21.78
CA ALA A 36 26.68 9.04 21.01
C ALA A 36 26.33 10.44 21.53
N GLU A 37 26.23 10.60 22.85
CA GLU A 37 25.90 11.89 23.47
C GLU A 37 27.00 12.93 23.22
N ASP A 38 28.26 12.56 23.47
CA ASP A 38 29.41 13.45 23.29
C ASP A 38 29.57 13.89 21.83
N VAL A 39 29.45 12.94 20.89
CA VAL A 39 29.50 13.24 19.45
C VAL A 39 28.36 14.17 19.06
N SER A 40 27.14 13.94 19.56
CA SER A 40 26.00 14.81 19.29
C SER A 40 26.17 16.20 19.89
N ARG A 41 26.82 16.33 21.04
CA ARG A 41 27.11 17.60 21.71
C ARG A 41 28.16 18.42 20.96
N MET A 42 29.17 17.76 20.37
CA MET A 42 30.22 18.40 19.57
C MET A 42 29.73 18.83 18.19
N PHE A 43 28.91 18.00 17.55
CA PHE A 43 28.36 18.24 16.22
C PHE A 43 26.88 18.58 16.30
N GLN A 44 26.57 19.64 17.06
CA GLN A 44 25.23 20.20 17.11
C GLN A 44 24.75 20.42 15.66
N GLU A 45 23.48 20.09 15.39
CA GLU A 45 22.86 20.18 14.06
C GLU A 45 23.26 19.12 13.02
N LYS A 46 24.27 18.27 13.28
CA LYS A 46 24.70 17.20 12.35
C LYS A 46 24.53 15.78 12.90
N ALA A 47 24.12 15.66 14.15
CA ALA A 47 23.75 14.42 14.80
C ALA A 47 22.51 14.65 15.68
N CYS A 48 21.67 13.61 15.78
CA CYS A 48 20.47 13.61 16.61
C CYS A 48 20.66 12.59 17.74
N TYR A 49 20.40 13.01 18.96
CA TYR A 49 20.49 12.19 20.16
C TYR A 49 19.26 12.42 21.04
N LYS A 50 18.63 11.32 21.47
CA LYS A 50 17.63 11.31 22.52
C LYS A 50 17.99 10.23 23.53
N SER A 51 18.13 10.64 24.79
CA SER A 51 18.42 9.74 25.90
C SER A 51 17.35 8.64 26.00
N PRO A 52 17.73 7.39 26.28
CA PRO A 52 16.76 6.34 26.62
C PRO A 52 16.11 6.65 27.98
N GLU A 53 14.94 6.05 28.23
CA GLU A 53 14.24 6.15 29.52
C GLU A 53 15.02 5.49 30.67
N ARG A 54 15.73 4.38 30.36
CA ARG A 54 16.57 3.63 31.29
C ARG A 54 18.01 3.59 30.78
N LYS A 55 18.98 3.57 31.71
CA LYS A 55 20.42 3.50 31.39
C LYS A 55 20.80 2.26 30.59
N SER A 56 20.08 1.14 30.77
CA SER A 56 20.25 -0.10 29.99
C SER A 56 19.81 0.02 28.53
N GLY A 57 18.96 0.99 28.19
CA GLY A 57 18.47 1.20 26.82
C GLY A 57 19.53 1.77 25.87
N PHE A 58 19.30 1.61 24.57
CA PHE A 58 20.10 2.29 23.54
C PHE A 58 19.48 3.67 23.23
N PRO A 59 20.27 4.75 23.14
CA PRO A 59 19.75 6.07 22.79
C PRO A 59 19.23 6.11 21.35
N GLN A 60 18.19 6.89 21.07
CA GLN A 60 17.84 7.16 19.67
C GLN A 60 18.92 8.07 19.08
N PHE A 61 19.75 7.49 18.23
CA PHE A 61 20.93 8.13 17.67
C PHE A 61 20.91 8.08 16.15
N ARG A 62 21.16 9.22 15.49
CA ARG A 62 21.30 9.32 14.03
C ARG A 62 22.36 10.32 13.62
N LEU A 63 22.98 10.06 12.47
CA LEU A 63 23.93 10.96 11.82
C LEU A 63 23.25 11.63 10.63
N GLN A 64 23.26 12.96 10.61
CA GLN A 64 22.63 13.77 9.55
C GLN A 64 23.66 14.22 8.50
N ALA A 65 24.94 14.16 8.84
CA ALA A 65 26.06 14.50 7.95
C ALA A 65 27.18 13.45 8.08
N HIS A 66 28.20 13.50 7.22
CA HIS A 66 29.33 12.57 7.26
C HIS A 66 30.35 12.97 8.35
N GLU A 67 30.54 14.26 8.56
CA GLU A 67 31.58 14.84 9.40
C GLU A 67 31.67 14.32 10.84
N PRO A 68 30.57 13.99 11.55
CA PRO A 68 30.68 13.41 12.89
C PRO A 68 31.19 11.96 12.90
N PHE A 69 31.07 11.25 11.77
CA PHE A 69 31.33 9.81 11.68
C PHE A 69 32.81 9.44 11.88
N PRO A 70 33.80 10.12 11.26
CA PRO A 70 35.21 9.83 11.52
C PRO A 70 35.60 9.94 13.00
N LEU A 71 35.08 10.96 13.73
CA LEU A 71 35.35 11.10 15.16
C LEU A 71 34.73 9.95 15.98
N LEU A 72 33.49 9.57 15.66
CA LEU A 72 32.83 8.42 16.27
C LEU A 72 33.65 7.15 16.05
N CYS A 73 34.12 6.89 14.82
CA CYS A 73 34.98 5.75 14.50
C CYS A 73 36.29 5.77 15.30
N GLN A 74 36.94 6.93 15.42
CA GLN A 74 38.19 7.05 16.19
C GLN A 74 37.98 6.74 17.68
N LYS A 75 36.89 7.22 18.28
CA LYS A 75 36.55 6.93 19.69
C LYS A 75 36.27 5.45 19.89
N ILE A 76 35.42 4.85 19.05
CA ILE A 76 35.10 3.42 19.08
C ILE A 76 36.37 2.57 18.92
N ALA A 77 37.19 2.86 17.92
CA ALA A 77 38.42 2.10 17.66
C ALA A 77 39.41 2.17 18.83
N SER A 78 39.51 3.32 19.52
CA SER A 78 40.39 3.46 20.68
C SER A 78 39.93 2.56 21.83
N ASP A 79 38.67 2.69 22.24
CA ASP A 79 38.10 1.90 23.34
C ASP A 79 38.07 0.39 23.02
N TRP A 80 37.79 0.02 21.77
CA TRP A 80 37.77 -1.37 21.33
C TRP A 80 39.17 -2.01 21.34
N ILE A 81 40.20 -1.28 20.94
CA ILE A 81 41.59 -1.76 20.99
C ILE A 81 42.10 -1.80 22.44
N ASP A 82 41.76 -0.81 23.26
CA ASP A 82 42.27 -0.69 24.62
C ASP A 82 41.62 -1.65 25.61
N SER A 83 40.39 -2.08 25.34
CA SER A 83 39.72 -3.16 26.09
C SER A 83 40.29 -4.56 25.79
N ARG A 84 41.23 -4.68 24.84
CA ARG A 84 41.86 -5.94 24.44
C ARG A 84 43.34 -5.99 24.79
N ASN A 85 43.81 -7.19 25.11
CA ASN A 85 45.19 -7.47 25.53
C ASN A 85 46.16 -7.62 24.33
N TYR A 86 46.18 -6.64 23.43
CA TYR A 86 47.15 -6.59 22.33
C TYR A 86 48.45 -5.87 22.74
N ARG A 87 49.59 -6.27 22.16
CA ARG A 87 50.88 -5.60 22.38
C ARG A 87 50.81 -4.15 21.87
N TYR A 88 51.51 -3.24 22.54
CA TYR A 88 51.52 -1.81 22.18
C TYR A 88 51.91 -1.56 20.71
N ALA A 89 52.92 -2.28 20.20
CA ALA A 89 53.35 -2.18 18.80
C ALA A 89 52.29 -2.66 17.79
N ASP A 90 51.48 -3.65 18.19
CA ASP A 90 50.43 -4.25 17.35
C ASP A 90 49.19 -3.36 17.28
N LYS A 91 48.88 -2.61 18.34
CA LYS A 91 47.73 -1.69 18.42
C LYS A 91 47.72 -0.67 17.26
N ALA A 92 48.88 -0.15 16.87
CA ALA A 92 48.99 0.82 15.78
C ALA A 92 48.59 0.21 14.42
N ILE A 93 49.03 -1.02 14.14
CA ILE A 93 48.75 -1.73 12.88
C ILE A 93 47.27 -2.09 12.81
N ILE A 94 46.70 -2.58 13.92
CA ILE A 94 45.25 -2.87 14.03
C ILE A 94 44.44 -1.60 13.79
N ARG A 95 44.83 -0.49 14.44
CA ARG A 95 44.15 0.80 14.31
C ARG A 95 44.12 1.30 12.88
N SER A 96 45.28 1.28 12.19
CA SER A 96 45.36 1.63 10.77
C SER A 96 44.43 0.74 9.95
N PHE A 97 44.47 -0.58 10.16
CA PHE A 97 43.63 -1.50 9.39
C PHE A 97 42.12 -1.26 9.60
N ILE A 98 41.63 -1.01 10.81
CA ILE A 98 40.18 -0.86 11.02
C ILE A 98 39.65 0.55 10.66
N LEU A 99 40.52 1.57 10.60
CA LEU A 99 40.12 2.96 10.31
C LEU A 99 40.43 3.42 8.89
N GLU A 100 41.38 2.80 8.19
CA GLU A 100 41.87 3.27 6.88
C GLU A 100 41.45 2.32 5.76
N THR A 101 40.91 2.86 4.67
CA THR A 101 40.42 2.04 3.55
C THR A 101 41.53 1.48 2.68
N TYR A 102 42.72 2.08 2.64
CA TYR A 102 43.83 1.65 1.78
C TYR A 102 44.66 0.48 2.34
N SER A 103 44.46 0.09 3.60
CA SER A 103 45.20 -1.02 4.21
C SER A 103 44.70 -2.39 3.71
N SER A 104 45.60 -3.36 3.55
CA SER A 104 45.28 -4.76 3.20
C SER A 104 45.48 -5.68 4.42
N ILE A 105 44.75 -6.79 4.45
CA ILE A 105 44.82 -7.80 5.50
C ILE A 105 46.15 -8.58 5.49
N GLU A 106 46.89 -8.60 4.39
CA GLU A 106 48.13 -9.38 4.21
C GLU A 106 49.13 -9.18 5.36
N ASN A 107 49.27 -7.94 5.85
CA ASN A 107 50.19 -7.61 6.94
C ASN A 107 49.74 -8.08 8.34
N LEU A 108 48.54 -8.65 8.45
CA LEU A 108 47.92 -9.11 9.69
C LEU A 108 47.80 -10.64 9.76
N VAL A 109 47.54 -11.33 8.64
CA VAL A 109 47.21 -12.77 8.62
C VAL A 109 48.28 -13.63 9.31
N ASP A 110 49.55 -13.33 9.11
CA ASP A 110 50.66 -14.08 9.72
C ASP A 110 50.97 -13.66 11.17
N LYS A 111 50.40 -12.54 11.64
CA LYS A 111 50.70 -11.96 12.96
C LYS A 111 49.65 -12.25 14.02
N PHE A 112 48.41 -12.54 13.62
CA PHE A 112 47.28 -12.70 14.53
C PHE A 112 46.53 -14.01 14.28
N PRO A 113 45.93 -14.62 15.32
CA PRO A 113 45.06 -15.77 15.16
C PRO A 113 43.91 -15.52 14.18
N PRO A 114 43.41 -16.55 13.47
CA PRO A 114 42.29 -16.39 12.53
C PRO A 114 41.03 -15.74 13.12
N LEU A 115 40.74 -16.01 14.39
CA LEU A 115 39.60 -15.40 15.08
C LEU A 115 39.77 -13.88 15.21
N ASP A 116 40.96 -13.40 15.59
CA ASP A 116 41.24 -11.97 15.68
C ASP A 116 41.14 -11.29 14.30
N ILE A 117 41.60 -11.97 13.25
CA ILE A 117 41.44 -11.50 11.87
C ILE A 117 39.97 -11.32 11.50
N GLN A 118 39.10 -12.27 11.83
CA GLN A 118 37.66 -12.14 11.59
C GLN A 118 37.08 -10.92 12.32
N LEU A 119 37.47 -10.71 13.58
CA LEU A 119 37.04 -9.56 14.38
C LEU A 119 37.50 -8.24 13.76
N PHE A 120 38.76 -8.16 13.31
CA PHE A 120 39.27 -6.96 12.63
C PHE A 120 38.49 -6.65 11.35
N LEU A 121 38.14 -7.67 10.56
CA LEU A 121 37.35 -7.51 9.34
C LEU A 121 35.95 -6.99 9.63
N ILE A 122 35.27 -7.52 10.65
CA ILE A 122 33.94 -7.07 11.06
C ILE A 122 34.00 -5.59 11.51
N VAL A 123 34.97 -5.24 12.35
CA VAL A 123 35.13 -3.85 12.84
C VAL A 123 35.49 -2.91 11.70
N ARG A 124 36.39 -3.29 10.79
CA ARG A 124 36.70 -2.54 9.56
C ARG A 124 35.46 -2.34 8.68
N GLY A 125 34.59 -3.34 8.60
CA GLY A 125 33.30 -3.26 7.92
C GLY A 125 32.39 -2.20 8.54
N LEU A 126 32.24 -2.23 9.87
CA LEU A 126 31.40 -1.31 10.64
C LEU A 126 31.91 0.14 10.57
N LEU A 127 33.23 0.33 10.63
CA LEU A 127 33.89 1.64 10.70
C LEU A 127 34.25 2.17 9.30
N SER A 128 35.44 1.84 8.79
CA SER A 128 36.00 2.45 7.57
C SER A 128 35.26 2.06 6.28
N SER A 129 34.49 0.96 6.29
CA SER A 129 33.61 0.58 5.17
C SER A 129 32.17 1.10 5.32
N GLU A 130 31.93 2.03 6.26
CA GLU A 130 30.73 2.86 6.35
C GLU A 130 29.39 2.13 6.63
N VAL A 131 29.40 0.87 7.08
CA VAL A 131 28.16 0.16 7.44
C VAL A 131 27.39 0.90 8.54
N LEU A 132 28.08 1.36 9.60
CA LEU A 132 27.43 2.15 10.66
C LEU A 132 26.93 3.51 10.15
N LEU A 133 27.67 4.16 9.24
CA LEU A 133 27.23 5.44 8.67
C LEU A 133 25.90 5.28 7.92
N VAL A 134 25.78 4.24 7.09
CA VAL A 134 24.53 3.94 6.37
C VAL A 134 23.40 3.63 7.34
N ALA A 135 23.65 2.83 8.38
CA ALA A 135 22.63 2.49 9.37
C ALA A 135 22.15 3.73 10.15
N PHE A 136 23.05 4.58 10.64
CA PHE A 136 22.71 5.77 11.42
C PHE A 136 22.16 6.94 10.58
N LYS A 137 22.29 6.91 9.25
CA LYS A 137 21.58 7.83 8.36
C LYS A 137 20.10 7.47 8.18
N LYS A 138 19.74 6.19 8.30
CA LYS A 138 18.36 5.71 8.13
C LYS A 138 17.49 6.05 9.35
N ARG A 139 16.21 6.36 9.10
CA ARG A 139 15.19 6.64 10.12
C ARG A 139 14.43 5.36 10.47
N TYR A 140 14.45 4.96 11.74
CA TYR A 140 13.63 3.87 12.26
C TYR A 140 12.14 4.15 12.03
N ARG A 141 11.37 3.11 11.67
CA ARG A 141 9.95 3.13 11.27
C ARG A 141 9.64 3.90 9.99
N VAL A 142 10.61 4.53 9.33
CA VAL A 142 10.42 5.24 8.05
C VAL A 142 11.20 4.58 6.92
N ASN A 143 12.45 4.20 7.18
CA ASN A 143 13.30 3.51 6.21
C ASN A 143 13.49 2.03 6.53
N TYR A 144 13.34 1.64 7.80
CA TYR A 144 13.51 0.26 8.26
C TYR A 144 12.79 0.00 9.57
N GLY A 145 12.57 -1.28 9.86
CA GLY A 145 12.01 -1.79 11.11
C GLY A 145 11.73 -3.28 11.02
N VAL A 146 11.14 -3.86 12.07
CA VAL A 146 10.60 -5.23 12.04
C VAL A 146 9.12 -5.15 11.67
N ASN A 147 8.61 -6.12 10.90
CA ASN A 147 7.20 -6.16 10.53
C ASN A 147 6.35 -6.50 11.78
N PRO A 148 5.40 -5.63 12.19
CA PRO A 148 4.55 -5.92 13.35
C PRO A 148 3.45 -6.96 13.06
N ASN A 149 3.20 -7.31 11.79
CA ASN A 149 2.19 -8.29 11.43
C ASN A 149 2.63 -9.70 11.85
N LEU A 150 1.89 -10.30 12.79
CA LEU A 150 2.15 -11.65 13.30
C LEU A 150 2.05 -12.75 12.22
N SER A 151 1.33 -12.49 11.13
CA SER A 151 1.26 -13.40 9.98
C SER A 151 2.55 -13.40 9.16
N PHE A 152 3.41 -12.39 9.38
CA PHE A 152 4.69 -12.24 8.72
C PHE A 152 5.79 -12.86 9.59
N ASN A 153 6.27 -14.05 9.22
CA ASN A 153 7.17 -14.87 10.05
C ASN A 153 8.61 -14.37 10.17
N ARG A 154 8.93 -13.16 9.70
CA ARG A 154 10.28 -12.62 9.67
C ARG A 154 10.57 -11.70 10.85
N LEU A 155 11.65 -11.99 11.56
CA LEU A 155 12.08 -11.26 12.75
C LEU A 155 13.26 -10.31 12.48
N MET A 156 13.96 -10.44 11.35
CA MET A 156 14.97 -9.47 10.92
C MET A 156 14.37 -8.16 10.40
N ALA A 157 15.13 -7.07 10.50
CA ALA A 157 14.72 -5.78 9.96
C ALA A 157 14.57 -5.82 8.43
N VAL A 158 13.52 -5.16 7.96
CA VAL A 158 13.14 -5.04 6.55
C VAL A 158 13.05 -3.57 6.14
N PRO A 159 13.15 -3.25 4.85
CA PRO A 159 12.94 -1.90 4.34
C PRO A 159 11.49 -1.44 4.51
N PHE A 160 11.32 -0.15 4.78
CA PHE A 160 10.01 0.49 4.85
C PHE A 160 9.85 1.42 3.65
N ARG A 161 8.67 1.40 3.04
CA ARG A 161 8.32 2.27 1.90
C ARG A 161 7.94 3.67 2.34
N ALA A 162 7.44 3.78 3.56
CA ALA A 162 7.02 4.99 4.24
C ALA A 162 6.94 4.74 5.74
N LYS A 163 6.58 5.78 6.52
CA LYS A 163 6.29 5.61 7.94
C LYS A 163 5.33 4.45 8.21
N ASP A 164 5.78 3.49 9.03
CA ASP A 164 5.06 2.30 9.48
C ASP A 164 4.54 1.37 8.37
N VAL A 165 5.02 1.54 7.14
CA VAL A 165 4.61 0.69 6.02
C VAL A 165 5.79 -0.10 5.49
N VAL A 166 5.73 -1.39 5.78
CA VAL A 166 6.74 -2.38 5.45
C VAL A 166 6.73 -2.68 3.94
N ALA A 167 7.91 -3.00 3.39
CA ALA A 167 8.01 -3.69 2.11
C ALA A 167 7.91 -5.20 2.34
N ASP A 168 6.69 -5.76 2.34
CA ASP A 168 6.37 -7.13 2.81
C ASP A 168 7.10 -8.28 2.09
N ARG A 169 7.89 -8.03 1.06
CA ARG A 169 8.66 -9.08 0.37
C ARG A 169 10.12 -8.69 0.19
N THR A 170 10.61 -7.71 0.94
CA THR A 170 11.92 -7.12 0.71
C THR A 170 12.80 -7.21 1.95
N GLU A 171 14.09 -7.44 1.73
CA GLU A 171 15.14 -7.45 2.72
C GLU A 171 16.32 -6.59 2.29
N PHE A 172 17.19 -6.26 3.24
CA PHE A 172 18.47 -5.62 2.94
C PHE A 172 19.45 -6.66 2.39
N GLY A 173 20.03 -6.39 1.21
CA GLY A 173 20.95 -7.33 0.55
C GLY A 173 22.32 -7.43 1.21
N HIS A 174 22.78 -6.37 1.88
CA HIS A 174 24.07 -6.38 2.58
C HIS A 174 23.93 -6.98 3.99
N PRO A 175 24.65 -8.07 4.33
CA PRO A 175 24.46 -8.80 5.58
C PRO A 175 24.69 -7.95 6.83
N ASP A 176 25.78 -7.18 6.91
CA ASP A 176 26.06 -6.36 8.10
C ASP A 176 25.09 -5.18 8.27
N VAL A 177 24.52 -4.67 7.17
CA VAL A 177 23.49 -3.62 7.24
C VAL A 177 22.20 -4.25 7.79
N ALA A 178 21.80 -5.42 7.29
CA ALA A 178 20.66 -6.16 7.81
C ALA A 178 20.82 -6.48 9.31
N LEU A 179 21.99 -6.95 9.74
CA LEU A 179 22.28 -7.24 11.14
C LEU A 179 22.23 -5.98 12.01
N VAL A 180 22.92 -4.89 11.63
CA VAL A 180 22.92 -3.64 12.42
C VAL A 180 21.51 -3.05 12.51
N LEU A 181 20.77 -2.97 11.40
CA LEU A 181 19.41 -2.44 11.40
C LEU A 181 18.45 -3.33 12.21
N THR A 182 18.67 -4.65 12.26
CA THR A 182 17.91 -5.56 13.13
C THR A 182 18.16 -5.22 14.59
N HIS A 183 19.42 -5.11 15.03
CA HIS A 183 19.74 -4.69 16.41
C HIS A 183 19.08 -3.36 16.76
N LEU A 184 19.27 -2.33 15.92
CA LEU A 184 18.68 -1.01 16.14
C LEU A 184 17.15 -1.08 16.21
N SER A 185 16.49 -1.90 15.39
CA SER A 185 15.03 -2.04 15.42
C SER A 185 14.53 -2.54 16.76
N TYR A 186 15.16 -3.59 17.32
CA TYR A 186 14.76 -4.12 18.63
C TYR A 186 15.21 -3.24 19.80
N TYR A 187 16.36 -2.58 19.69
CA TYR A 187 16.78 -1.60 20.68
C TYR A 187 15.82 -0.40 20.77
N TYR A 188 15.20 -0.02 19.66
CA TYR A 188 14.22 1.07 19.63
C TYR A 188 12.79 0.62 19.94
N SER A 189 12.36 -0.57 19.51
CA SER A 189 11.01 -1.10 19.80
C SER A 189 10.89 -1.66 21.21
N GLY A 190 11.98 -2.20 21.74
CA GLY A 190 11.95 -3.15 22.85
C GLY A 190 11.37 -4.51 22.42
N LEU A 191 11.39 -5.46 23.35
CA LEU A 191 10.75 -6.77 23.18
C LEU A 191 9.26 -6.72 23.56
N SER A 192 8.43 -7.48 22.86
CA SER A 192 7.05 -7.75 23.30
C SER A 192 7.02 -8.68 24.51
N ASP A 193 5.91 -8.71 25.23
CA ASP A 193 5.72 -9.57 26.41
C ASP A 193 5.87 -11.05 26.06
N LEU A 194 5.46 -11.43 24.85
CA LEU A 194 5.66 -12.78 24.33
C LEU A 194 7.14 -13.09 24.13
N GLN A 195 7.90 -12.17 23.53
CA GLN A 195 9.34 -12.33 23.30
C GLN A 195 10.14 -12.35 24.62
N LEU A 196 9.75 -11.51 25.58
CA LEU A 196 10.32 -11.55 26.93
C LEU A 196 10.04 -12.89 27.61
N SER A 197 8.80 -13.39 27.52
CA SER A 197 8.43 -14.71 28.03
C SER A 197 9.29 -15.81 27.41
N GLN A 198 9.55 -15.74 26.10
CA GLN A 198 10.45 -16.68 25.41
C GLN A 198 11.87 -16.64 25.97
N CYS A 199 12.44 -15.45 26.17
CA CYS A 199 13.77 -15.30 26.76
C CYS A 199 13.85 -15.92 28.16
N PHE A 200 12.89 -15.60 29.03
CA PHE A 200 12.87 -16.07 30.41
C PHE A 200 12.62 -17.58 30.53
N ASN A 201 11.72 -18.13 29.71
CA ASN A 201 11.48 -19.58 29.68
C ASN A 201 12.73 -20.31 29.20
N ARG A 202 13.37 -19.85 28.12
CA ARG A 202 14.64 -20.43 27.66
C ARG A 202 15.72 -20.35 28.74
N LEU A 203 15.86 -19.19 29.40
CA LEU A 203 16.81 -19.01 30.50
C LEU A 203 16.54 -20.01 31.63
N ASN A 204 15.28 -20.29 31.96
CA ASN A 204 14.91 -21.27 32.99
C ASN A 204 15.12 -22.73 32.55
N ASP A 205 14.81 -23.04 31.28
CA ASP A 205 14.66 -24.42 30.81
C ASP A 205 15.92 -24.96 30.13
N GLU A 206 16.73 -24.11 29.50
CA GLU A 206 17.87 -24.52 28.66
C GLU A 206 19.25 -24.09 29.21
N GLU A 207 19.33 -23.04 30.03
CA GLU A 207 20.62 -22.58 30.58
C GLU A 207 21.02 -23.40 31.81
N THR A 208 22.29 -23.83 31.86
CA THR A 208 22.79 -24.69 32.96
C THR A 208 22.77 -23.96 34.31
N ASP A 209 23.09 -22.66 34.30
CA ASP A 209 22.92 -21.78 35.44
C ASP A 209 22.40 -20.41 34.96
N PRO A 210 21.13 -20.07 35.21
CA PRO A 210 20.55 -18.81 34.78
C PRO A 210 21.04 -17.59 35.58
N ARG A 211 21.58 -17.80 36.79
CA ARG A 211 21.90 -16.70 37.72
C ARG A 211 22.95 -15.74 37.16
N PRO A 212 24.12 -16.18 36.64
CA PRO A 212 25.13 -15.25 36.13
C PRO A 212 24.64 -14.40 34.96
N ILE A 213 23.77 -14.95 34.10
CA ILE A 213 23.18 -14.23 32.97
C ILE A 213 22.20 -13.18 33.49
N TYR A 214 21.31 -13.57 34.41
CA TYR A 214 20.35 -12.67 35.01
C TYR A 214 21.00 -11.54 35.81
N ASP A 215 22.03 -11.86 36.60
CA ASP A 215 22.79 -10.88 37.39
C ASP A 215 23.46 -9.84 36.48
N GLN A 216 23.94 -10.23 35.29
CA GLN A 216 24.42 -9.28 34.29
C GLN A 216 23.32 -8.39 33.75
N TRP A 217 22.12 -8.92 33.49
CA TRP A 217 20.98 -8.12 33.04
C TRP A 217 20.58 -7.08 34.08
N ILE A 218 20.56 -7.47 35.36
CA ILE A 218 20.28 -6.58 36.50
C ILE A 218 21.37 -5.52 36.65
N LEU A 219 22.65 -5.92 36.65
CA LEU A 219 23.77 -4.98 36.75
C LEU A 219 23.73 -3.92 35.64
N TYR A 220 23.28 -4.30 34.45
CA TYR A 220 23.19 -3.40 33.30
C TYR A 220 21.99 -2.42 33.36
N GLU A 221 20.95 -2.70 34.14
CA GLU A 221 19.88 -1.72 34.48
C GLU A 221 20.42 -0.57 35.33
N GLY A 222 21.36 -0.86 36.22
CA GLY A 222 21.85 0.05 37.25
C GLY A 222 21.04 -0.06 38.55
N GLU A 223 21.57 0.48 39.65
CA GLU A 223 21.00 0.33 41.00
C GLU A 223 19.77 1.20 41.28
N ASP A 224 19.51 2.21 40.44
CA ASP A 224 18.41 3.16 40.63
C ASP A 224 17.06 2.52 40.20
N ASP A 225 16.05 2.49 41.09
CA ASP A 225 14.66 2.08 40.82
C ASP A 225 14.39 0.59 40.46
N LEU A 226 15.23 -0.36 40.90
CA LEU A 226 14.96 -1.80 40.76
C LEU A 226 14.01 -2.34 41.84
N PRO A 227 12.90 -3.02 41.48
CA PRO A 227 12.03 -3.69 42.45
C PRO A 227 12.74 -4.89 43.11
N THR A 228 12.70 -4.97 44.44
CA THR A 228 13.33 -6.06 45.23
C THR A 228 12.84 -7.46 44.83
N CYS A 229 11.61 -7.58 44.32
CA CYS A 229 11.06 -8.87 43.89
C CYS A 229 11.70 -9.42 42.60
N ILE A 230 12.46 -8.61 41.86
CA ILE A 230 13.18 -9.04 40.65
C ILE A 230 14.68 -8.79 40.75
N GLU A 231 15.22 -8.49 41.93
CA GLU A 231 16.65 -8.19 42.09
C GLU A 231 17.53 -9.43 41.86
N GLN A 232 16.99 -10.61 42.16
CA GLN A 232 17.69 -11.89 42.04
C GLN A 232 16.84 -12.89 41.27
N TRP A 233 17.49 -13.79 40.54
CA TRP A 233 16.81 -14.82 39.76
C TRP A 233 15.81 -15.66 40.58
N ASN A 234 16.18 -16.01 41.82
CA ASN A 234 15.32 -16.80 42.72
C ASN A 234 14.00 -16.08 43.10
N GLY A 235 13.95 -14.75 42.98
CA GLY A 235 12.74 -13.95 43.20
C GLY A 235 11.80 -13.92 42.00
N VAL A 236 12.27 -14.31 40.81
CA VAL A 236 11.49 -14.29 39.57
C VAL A 236 10.54 -15.47 39.52
N ASN A 237 9.24 -15.18 39.51
CA ASN A 237 8.18 -16.18 39.31
C ASN A 237 7.48 -15.96 37.97
N LEU A 238 7.88 -16.73 36.96
CA LEU A 238 7.29 -16.65 35.62
C LEU A 238 5.83 -17.07 35.55
N LYS A 239 5.21 -17.56 36.63
CA LYS A 239 3.76 -17.84 36.70
C LYS A 239 2.96 -16.67 37.27
N ASP A 240 3.58 -15.77 38.02
CA ASP A 240 2.94 -14.59 38.60
C ASP A 240 2.67 -13.52 37.53
N PHE A 241 1.39 -13.29 37.21
CA PHE A 241 1.01 -12.29 36.22
C PHE A 241 1.32 -10.86 36.66
N GLU A 242 1.08 -10.52 37.94
CA GLU A 242 1.27 -9.16 38.46
C GLU A 242 2.77 -8.82 38.46
N GLN A 243 3.61 -9.75 38.93
CA GLN A 243 5.07 -9.57 38.87
C GLN A 243 5.56 -9.35 37.43
N ARG A 244 5.08 -10.18 36.49
CA ARG A 244 5.47 -10.06 35.07
C ARG A 244 5.04 -8.73 34.46
N SER A 245 3.76 -8.37 34.56
CA SER A 245 3.20 -7.21 33.86
C SER A 245 3.65 -5.88 34.46
N ARG A 246 3.87 -5.83 35.78
CA ARG A 246 4.11 -4.58 36.49
C ARG A 246 5.59 -4.29 36.75
N TYR A 247 6.41 -5.33 36.94
CA TYR A 247 7.80 -5.16 37.36
C TYR A 247 8.79 -5.78 36.38
N LEU A 248 8.66 -7.08 36.08
CA LEU A 248 9.67 -7.81 35.30
C LEU A 248 9.74 -7.34 33.84
N PHE A 249 8.63 -7.40 33.10
CA PHE A 249 8.64 -7.05 31.68
C PHE A 249 8.90 -5.57 31.41
N PRO A 250 8.29 -4.61 32.15
CA PRO A 250 8.61 -3.20 31.98
C PRO A 250 10.10 -2.88 32.22
N THR A 251 10.74 -3.55 33.19
CA THR A 251 12.17 -3.37 33.49
C THR A 251 13.04 -3.83 32.32
N PHE A 252 12.80 -5.03 31.81
CA PHE A 252 13.69 -5.65 30.82
C PHE A 252 13.35 -5.37 29.36
N ARG A 253 12.23 -4.71 29.07
CA ARG A 253 11.74 -4.47 27.69
C ARG A 253 12.78 -3.83 26.77
N TYR A 254 13.52 -2.87 27.29
CA TYR A 254 14.53 -2.10 26.55
C TYR A 254 15.97 -2.44 26.96
N ASN A 255 16.16 -3.45 27.82
CA ASN A 255 17.49 -3.86 28.25
C ASN A 255 18.25 -4.47 27.07
N MET A 256 19.36 -3.84 26.67
CA MET A 256 20.14 -4.29 25.51
C MET A 256 20.66 -5.72 25.65
N LEU A 257 21.00 -6.19 26.86
CA LEU A 257 21.51 -7.55 27.06
C LEU A 257 20.40 -8.60 26.87
N VAL A 258 19.18 -8.32 27.34
CA VAL A 258 18.01 -9.20 27.11
C VAL A 258 17.63 -9.22 25.63
N ILE A 259 17.67 -8.06 24.96
CA ILE A 259 17.46 -7.97 23.51
C ILE A 259 18.53 -8.76 22.75
N ASN A 260 19.80 -8.64 23.15
CA ASN A 260 20.89 -9.41 22.53
C ASN A 260 20.70 -10.90 22.73
N TYR A 261 20.27 -11.33 23.93
CA TYR A 261 19.90 -12.72 24.18
C TYR A 261 18.79 -13.19 23.24
N PHE A 262 17.72 -12.40 23.09
CA PHE A 262 16.63 -12.72 22.14
C PHE A 262 17.17 -12.88 20.70
N LEU A 263 17.97 -11.93 20.24
CA LEU A 263 18.52 -11.93 18.89
C LEU A 263 19.49 -13.10 18.64
N ASN A 264 20.33 -13.41 19.63
CA ASN A 264 21.34 -14.47 19.55
C ASN A 264 20.74 -15.88 19.55
N HIS A 265 19.57 -16.09 20.15
CA HIS A 265 18.98 -17.42 20.30
C HIS A 265 17.77 -17.67 19.39
N PHE A 266 16.97 -16.64 19.08
CA PHE A 266 15.71 -16.82 18.34
C PHE A 266 15.72 -16.23 16.92
N VAL A 267 16.52 -15.20 16.66
CA VAL A 267 16.48 -14.46 15.39
C VAL A 267 17.62 -14.86 14.46
N PHE A 268 18.86 -14.51 14.79
CA PHE A 268 20.00 -14.68 13.86
C PHE A 268 20.33 -16.14 13.55
N PRO A 269 20.30 -17.09 14.50
CA PRO A 269 20.54 -18.50 14.17
C PRO A 269 19.57 -19.06 13.14
N ARG A 270 18.36 -18.49 13.05
CA ARG A 270 17.30 -18.89 12.12
C ARG A 270 17.36 -18.12 10.79
N GLU A 271 17.52 -16.80 10.84
CA GLU A 271 17.29 -15.93 9.68
C GLU A 271 18.56 -15.34 9.06
N ALA A 272 19.68 -15.26 9.79
CA ALA A 272 20.95 -14.74 9.25
C ALA A 272 21.65 -15.80 8.40
N LYS A 273 21.08 -16.08 7.23
CA LYS A 273 21.44 -17.19 6.35
C LYS A 273 21.86 -16.70 4.97
N GLN A 274 22.74 -17.48 4.36
CA GLN A 274 23.22 -17.28 2.99
C GLN A 274 23.17 -18.60 2.22
N PHE A 275 23.32 -18.52 0.89
CA PHE A 275 23.30 -19.66 -0.01
C PHE A 275 24.57 -19.66 -0.89
N PRO A 276 24.96 -20.81 -1.45
CA PRO A 276 26.12 -20.89 -2.34
C PRO A 276 26.00 -19.97 -3.56
N PHE A 277 24.83 -20.00 -4.20
CA PHE A 277 24.59 -19.27 -5.43
C PHE A 277 23.21 -18.61 -5.42
N LYS A 278 23.05 -17.61 -6.29
CA LYS A 278 21.78 -16.94 -6.56
C LYS A 278 21.55 -16.73 -8.05
N LEU A 279 20.29 -16.79 -8.46
CA LEU A 279 19.81 -16.23 -9.72
C LEU A 279 19.16 -14.88 -9.43
N VAL A 280 19.65 -13.84 -10.10
CA VAL A 280 19.17 -12.47 -9.92
C VAL A 280 18.27 -12.10 -11.10
N SER A 281 17.19 -11.39 -10.83
CA SER A 281 16.33 -10.74 -11.82
C SER A 281 16.09 -9.28 -11.42
N SER A 282 16.12 -8.38 -12.39
CA SER A 282 15.98 -6.94 -12.19
C SER A 282 15.12 -6.30 -13.29
N ALA A 283 14.94 -4.99 -13.23
CA ALA A 283 14.24 -4.24 -14.29
C ALA A 283 14.87 -4.42 -15.68
N TRP A 284 16.17 -4.73 -15.76
CA TRP A 284 16.87 -5.00 -17.02
C TRP A 284 16.31 -6.24 -17.73
N ASP A 285 15.99 -7.29 -16.97
CA ASP A 285 15.45 -8.55 -17.49
C ASP A 285 14.05 -8.41 -18.07
N LEU A 286 13.25 -7.53 -17.46
CA LEU A 286 11.93 -7.19 -17.99
C LEU A 286 12.07 -6.57 -19.38
N SER A 287 13.07 -5.71 -19.60
CA SER A 287 13.29 -4.97 -20.85
C SER A 287 14.10 -5.71 -21.93
N SER A 288 14.35 -7.01 -21.77
CA SER A 288 15.22 -7.76 -22.67
C SER A 288 14.74 -7.73 -24.13
N SER A 289 15.65 -7.40 -25.04
CA SER A 289 15.43 -7.43 -26.49
C SER A 289 15.28 -8.85 -27.06
N LEU A 290 15.57 -9.88 -26.27
CA LEU A 290 15.34 -11.29 -26.63
C LEU A 290 13.84 -11.67 -26.58
N ARG A 291 12.96 -10.78 -26.10
CA ARG A 291 11.52 -11.04 -26.05
C ARG A 291 10.85 -10.81 -27.40
N SER A 292 9.90 -11.69 -27.74
CA SER A 292 9.10 -11.57 -28.96
C SER A 292 8.00 -10.49 -28.90
N LYS A 293 7.61 -10.05 -27.70
CA LYS A 293 6.55 -9.05 -27.48
C LYS A 293 7.15 -7.70 -27.07
N ILE A 294 6.64 -6.62 -27.68
CA ILE A 294 6.99 -5.24 -27.32
C ILE A 294 6.42 -4.92 -25.94
N ILE A 295 7.21 -4.21 -25.13
CA ILE A 295 6.81 -3.71 -23.81
C ILE A 295 6.59 -2.22 -23.91
N THR A 296 5.38 -1.77 -23.54
CA THR A 296 5.02 -0.37 -23.44
C THR A 296 4.49 -0.08 -22.04
N GLY A 297 4.71 1.14 -21.57
CA GLY A 297 4.25 1.60 -20.27
C GLY A 297 3.99 3.10 -20.28
N PHE A 298 3.18 3.57 -19.32
CA PHE A 298 2.89 4.98 -19.14
C PHE A 298 3.51 5.44 -17.82
N SER A 299 4.19 6.58 -17.85
CA SER A 299 4.68 7.27 -16.67
C SER A 299 4.03 8.64 -16.58
N GLY A 300 3.58 9.02 -15.38
CA GLY A 300 3.09 10.38 -15.11
C GLY A 300 4.21 11.37 -14.77
N THR A 301 5.48 10.91 -14.74
CA THR A 301 6.62 11.66 -14.18
C THR A 301 7.91 11.34 -14.94
N ASN A 302 8.84 12.30 -15.01
CA ASN A 302 10.07 12.18 -15.78
C ASN A 302 11.34 11.93 -14.93
N ASP A 303 11.24 12.02 -13.60
CA ASP A 303 12.42 12.10 -12.72
C ASP A 303 13.31 10.84 -12.71
N THR A 304 12.76 9.67 -13.09
CA THR A 304 13.51 8.39 -13.14
C THR A 304 13.96 8.00 -14.55
N GLN A 305 13.85 8.88 -15.55
CA GLN A 305 14.19 8.57 -16.94
C GLN A 305 15.61 8.00 -17.12
N LEU A 306 16.60 8.58 -16.45
CA LEU A 306 18.01 8.15 -16.52
C LEU A 306 18.24 6.74 -15.97
N LEU A 307 17.31 6.26 -15.15
CA LEU A 307 17.36 4.98 -14.45
C LEU A 307 16.62 3.85 -15.18
N LEU A 308 16.05 4.12 -16.34
CA LEU A 308 15.44 3.10 -17.20
C LEU A 308 16.54 2.26 -17.88
N PRO A 309 16.33 0.94 -18.06
CA PRO A 309 17.24 0.11 -18.87
C PRO A 309 17.46 0.70 -20.27
N VAL A 310 18.63 0.50 -20.87
CA VAL A 310 19.01 1.13 -22.15
C VAL A 310 18.08 0.79 -23.33
N HIS A 311 17.36 -0.33 -23.24
CA HIS A 311 16.39 -0.76 -24.24
C HIS A 311 15.04 -0.04 -24.14
N ILE A 312 14.76 0.64 -23.03
CA ILE A 312 13.53 1.40 -22.84
C ILE A 312 13.75 2.84 -23.30
N ARG A 313 12.92 3.29 -24.24
CA ARG A 313 12.90 4.67 -24.73
C ARG A 313 11.67 5.39 -24.21
N GLN A 314 11.88 6.56 -23.63
CA GLN A 314 10.79 7.45 -23.23
C GLN A 314 10.27 8.20 -24.46
N TYR A 315 8.95 8.31 -24.58
CA TYR A 315 8.28 9.04 -25.64
C TYR A 315 7.39 10.13 -25.03
N ASP A 316 7.87 11.37 -25.04
CA ASP A 316 7.16 12.51 -24.47
C ASP A 316 6.14 13.07 -25.47
N LEU A 317 4.88 13.12 -25.05
CA LEU A 317 3.80 13.67 -25.87
C LEU A 317 3.92 15.20 -25.96
N PRO A 318 3.92 15.79 -27.17
CA PRO A 318 4.04 17.25 -27.35
C PRO A 318 2.99 18.06 -26.55
N GLU A 319 1.77 17.53 -26.44
CA GLU A 319 0.66 18.17 -25.72
C GLU A 319 0.92 18.29 -24.21
N LEU A 320 1.78 17.43 -23.65
CA LEU A 320 2.06 17.36 -22.22
C LEU A 320 3.36 18.06 -21.80
N GLN A 321 4.17 18.57 -22.75
CA GLN A 321 5.47 19.20 -22.45
C GLN A 321 5.38 20.38 -21.46
N LYS A 322 4.25 21.08 -21.42
CA LYS A 322 4.05 22.24 -20.54
C LYS A 322 3.66 21.87 -19.11
N THR A 323 3.35 20.59 -18.84
CA THR A 323 2.77 20.15 -17.56
C THR A 323 3.68 20.46 -16.38
N ASP A 324 4.98 20.16 -16.49
CA ASP A 324 5.96 20.41 -15.42
C ASP A 324 6.06 21.90 -15.07
N ALA A 325 6.07 22.77 -16.09
CA ALA A 325 6.11 24.22 -15.90
C ALA A 325 4.82 24.75 -15.24
N ILE A 326 3.66 24.24 -15.63
CA ILE A 326 2.36 24.61 -15.02
C ILE A 326 2.34 24.23 -13.54
N VAL A 327 2.82 23.04 -13.20
CA VAL A 327 2.83 22.55 -11.82
C VAL A 327 3.76 23.40 -10.94
N VAL A 328 4.96 23.72 -11.42
CA VAL A 328 5.88 24.63 -10.69
C VAL A 328 5.28 26.04 -10.57
N ASN A 329 4.64 26.55 -11.61
CA ASN A 329 3.98 27.86 -11.57
C ASN A 329 2.85 27.92 -10.53
N ASN A 330 2.07 26.84 -10.38
CA ASN A 330 1.02 26.76 -9.36
C ASN A 330 1.61 26.71 -7.93
N LEU A 331 2.79 26.11 -7.76
CA LEU A 331 3.49 26.09 -6.47
C LEU A 331 4.01 27.48 -6.13
N LEU A 332 4.64 28.18 -7.08
CA LEU A 332 5.27 29.50 -6.89
C LEU A 332 4.30 30.67 -6.73
N GLN A 333 3.00 30.42 -6.57
CA GLN A 333 2.03 31.49 -6.31
C GLN A 333 2.29 32.17 -4.94
N PRO A 334 2.11 33.49 -4.81
CA PRO A 334 2.44 34.24 -3.59
C PRO A 334 1.76 33.72 -2.31
N GLU A 335 0.55 33.19 -2.41
CA GLU A 335 -0.18 32.59 -1.29
C GLU A 335 0.51 31.38 -0.65
N ASN A 336 1.41 30.73 -1.38
CA ASN A 336 2.19 29.57 -0.91
C ASN A 336 3.51 29.96 -0.25
N GLU A 337 3.87 31.25 -0.25
CA GLU A 337 5.15 31.77 0.27
C GLU A 337 5.16 31.83 1.81
N ASN A 338 4.98 30.67 2.45
CA ASN A 338 4.90 30.51 3.90
C ASN A 338 5.68 29.29 4.37
N TYR A 339 6.71 29.50 5.18
CA TYR A 339 7.58 28.44 5.69
C TYR A 339 7.70 28.49 7.22
N GLN A 340 7.67 27.31 7.86
CA GLN A 340 7.81 27.11 9.29
C GLN A 340 8.89 26.05 9.56
N SER A 341 9.78 26.34 10.52
CA SER A 341 10.76 25.38 11.02
C SER A 341 10.38 24.90 12.42
N LEU A 342 10.47 23.58 12.63
CA LEU A 342 10.26 22.95 13.92
C LEU A 342 11.58 22.88 14.69
N LEU A 343 11.51 22.88 16.03
CA LEU A 343 12.69 22.69 16.86
C LEU A 343 13.02 21.20 16.97
N ILE A 344 14.19 20.91 17.55
CA ILE A 344 14.65 19.55 17.84
C ILE A 344 13.65 18.86 18.80
N ASN A 345 13.41 17.56 18.58
CA ASN A 345 12.61 16.69 19.46
C ASN A 345 11.13 17.10 19.66
N TYR A 346 10.54 17.83 18.71
CA TYR A 346 9.09 18.08 18.75
C TYR A 346 8.29 16.78 18.63
N THR A 347 7.36 16.58 19.56
CA THR A 347 6.35 15.52 19.48
C THR A 347 5.26 15.89 18.47
N SER A 348 4.49 14.90 18.01
CA SER A 348 3.33 15.15 17.17
C SER A 348 2.36 16.17 17.80
N GLU A 349 2.19 16.12 19.12
CA GLU A 349 1.33 17.07 19.84
C GLU A 349 1.87 18.50 19.79
N ASN A 350 3.19 18.70 19.91
CA ASN A 350 3.78 20.04 19.75
C ASN A 350 3.57 20.59 18.34
N ILE A 351 3.68 19.72 17.32
CA ILE A 351 3.45 20.10 15.91
C ILE A 351 1.98 20.49 15.69
N LEU A 352 1.04 19.67 16.15
CA LEU A 352 -0.40 19.96 16.03
C LEU A 352 -0.79 21.27 16.72
N ASN A 353 -0.26 21.53 17.93
CA ASN A 353 -0.50 22.79 18.63
C ASN A 353 0.02 24.01 17.84
N LYS A 354 1.17 23.91 17.16
CA LYS A 354 1.62 24.99 16.27
C LYS A 354 0.73 25.16 15.04
N ILE A 355 0.24 24.07 14.46
CA ILE A 355 -0.68 24.09 13.30
C ILE A 355 -1.99 24.80 13.64
N ILE A 356 -2.53 24.56 14.84
CA ILE A 356 -3.81 25.14 15.28
C ILE A 356 -3.66 26.63 15.60
N ASN A 357 -2.53 27.02 16.17
CA ASN A 357 -2.21 28.42 16.46
C ASN A 357 -1.66 29.18 15.24
N TYR A 358 -1.64 28.56 14.07
CA TYR A 358 -1.23 29.23 12.84
C TYR A 358 -2.23 30.34 12.47
N LYS A 359 -1.72 31.44 11.87
CA LYS A 359 -2.50 32.64 11.55
C LYS A 359 -3.73 32.38 10.68
N GLU A 360 -3.72 31.31 9.91
CA GLU A 360 -4.80 30.89 9.00
C GLU A 360 -5.22 29.47 9.33
N THR A 361 -6.49 29.14 9.08
CA THR A 361 -6.99 27.79 9.33
C THR A 361 -6.36 26.79 8.35
N ILE A 362 -5.72 25.75 8.89
CA ILE A 362 -5.19 24.63 8.12
C ILE A 362 -6.24 23.52 8.08
N ASN A 363 -6.69 23.16 6.88
CA ASN A 363 -7.73 22.14 6.67
C ASN A 363 -7.14 20.76 6.36
N VAL A 364 -5.93 20.72 5.79
CA VAL A 364 -5.30 19.49 5.30
C VAL A 364 -3.87 19.42 5.83
N ILE A 365 -3.45 18.26 6.34
CA ILE A 365 -2.05 17.93 6.59
C ILE A 365 -1.63 16.92 5.52
N LEU A 366 -0.59 17.27 4.77
CA LEU A 366 0.09 16.43 3.80
C LEU A 366 1.43 16.00 4.41
N ASP A 367 1.42 14.86 5.10
CA ASP A 367 2.58 14.33 5.84
C ASP A 367 3.59 13.58 4.94
N VAL A 368 3.94 14.17 3.78
CA VAL A 368 4.90 13.57 2.82
C VAL A 368 6.33 13.46 3.37
N GLY A 369 6.67 14.26 4.38
CA GLY A 369 7.97 14.24 5.07
C GLY A 369 8.04 13.32 6.30
N ALA A 370 6.94 12.62 6.63
CA ALA A 370 6.80 11.79 7.82
C ALA A 370 7.29 12.50 9.09
N LEU A 371 6.71 13.66 9.41
CA LEU A 371 7.04 14.42 10.62
C LEU A 371 6.30 13.89 11.86
N PHE A 372 5.12 13.29 11.69
CA PHE A 372 4.33 12.74 12.79
C PHE A 372 4.73 11.30 13.10
N ILE A 373 5.90 11.10 13.73
CA ILE A 373 6.54 9.78 13.93
C ILE A 373 6.07 8.99 15.17
N ASP A 374 5.51 9.67 16.16
CA ASP A 374 5.18 9.15 17.50
C ASP A 374 3.68 8.81 17.69
N GLY A 375 3.01 8.40 16.61
CA GLY A 375 1.62 7.91 16.66
C GLY A 375 1.13 7.32 15.35
N THR A 376 0.06 6.52 15.41
CA THR A 376 -0.66 6.00 14.24
C THR A 376 -1.48 7.10 13.56
N ASN A 377 -1.88 6.90 12.30
CA ASN A 377 -2.72 7.88 11.58
C ASN A 377 -3.98 8.25 12.37
N ARG A 378 -4.62 7.26 12.99
CA ARG A 378 -5.79 7.44 13.86
C ARG A 378 -5.48 8.33 15.06
N GLU A 379 -4.39 8.05 15.78
CA GLU A 379 -4.01 8.83 16.96
C GLU A 379 -3.70 10.28 16.61
N ILE A 380 -2.98 10.52 15.52
CA ILE A 380 -2.66 11.87 15.04
C ILE A 380 -3.94 12.61 14.63
N ALA A 381 -4.80 11.97 13.84
CA ALA A 381 -6.06 12.52 13.37
C ALA A 381 -7.00 12.89 14.53
N VAL A 382 -7.21 11.98 15.48
CA VAL A 382 -8.08 12.20 16.64
C VAL A 382 -7.51 13.29 17.56
N LYS A 383 -6.20 13.31 17.81
CA LYS A 383 -5.56 14.40 18.57
C LYS A 383 -5.78 15.75 17.87
N TRP A 384 -5.58 15.82 16.56
CA TRP A 384 -5.78 17.05 15.79
C TRP A 384 -7.23 17.53 15.84
N LEU A 385 -8.19 16.61 15.71
CA LEU A 385 -9.60 16.92 15.90
C LEU A 385 -9.84 17.52 17.28
N ASN A 386 -9.44 16.83 18.35
CA ASN A 386 -9.68 17.23 19.73
C ASN A 386 -9.16 18.64 20.07
N LEU A 387 -8.00 19.02 19.52
CA LEU A 387 -7.42 20.34 19.69
C LEU A 387 -8.09 21.42 18.81
N SER A 388 -8.79 21.05 17.74
CA SER A 388 -9.44 21.98 16.80
C SER A 388 -10.74 22.60 17.37
N ASN A 389 -11.12 23.78 16.88
CA ASN A 389 -12.31 24.51 17.33
C ASN A 389 -13.61 23.71 17.13
N ARG A 390 -14.31 23.43 18.23
CA ARG A 390 -15.56 22.64 18.26
C ARG A 390 -16.74 23.27 17.51
N ASN A 391 -16.72 24.59 17.30
CA ASN A 391 -17.81 25.28 16.58
C ASN A 391 -17.60 25.27 15.05
N GLN A 392 -16.40 24.87 14.60
CA GLN A 392 -16.02 24.92 13.19
C GLN A 392 -15.76 23.53 12.61
N ILE A 393 -15.15 22.63 13.38
CA ILE A 393 -14.71 21.32 12.91
C ILE A 393 -15.35 20.20 13.74
N ASP A 394 -16.12 19.35 13.05
CA ASP A 394 -16.85 18.21 13.63
C ASP A 394 -16.15 16.88 13.35
N TYR A 395 -15.40 16.78 12.25
CA TYR A 395 -14.88 15.52 11.72
C TYR A 395 -13.40 15.62 11.33
N VAL A 396 -12.68 14.50 11.49
CA VAL A 396 -11.36 14.29 10.89
C VAL A 396 -11.39 13.09 9.95
N VAL A 397 -10.82 13.26 8.77
CA VAL A 397 -10.69 12.21 7.75
C VAL A 397 -9.23 11.78 7.69
N TYR A 398 -8.99 10.47 7.75
CA TYR A 398 -7.66 9.87 7.69
C TYR A 398 -7.71 8.48 7.05
N PHE A 399 -6.54 7.90 6.81
CA PHE A 399 -6.42 6.53 6.32
C PHE A 399 -6.10 5.57 7.46
N ASP A 400 -6.86 4.49 7.53
CA ASP A 400 -6.55 3.32 8.34
C ASP A 400 -6.28 2.15 7.40
N CYS A 401 -5.03 1.70 7.37
CA CYS A 401 -4.48 0.94 6.24
C CYS A 401 -4.79 1.68 4.92
N ASP A 402 -5.52 1.07 3.97
CA ASP A 402 -5.91 1.70 2.70
C ASP A 402 -7.37 2.24 2.70
N SER A 403 -8.06 2.21 3.84
CA SER A 403 -9.46 2.62 3.94
C SER A 403 -9.60 4.06 4.44
N ILE A 404 -10.45 4.84 3.78
CA ILE A 404 -10.76 6.20 4.21
C ILE A 404 -11.75 6.15 5.38
N VAL A 405 -11.27 6.55 6.55
CA VAL A 405 -12.03 6.55 7.81
C VAL A 405 -12.28 7.97 8.27
N VAL A 406 -13.44 8.17 8.89
CA VAL A 406 -13.82 9.41 9.56
C VAL A 406 -13.91 9.17 11.05
N GLY A 407 -13.27 10.04 11.83
CA GLY A 407 -13.48 10.17 13.27
C GLY A 407 -14.35 11.38 13.58
N ASP A 408 -15.31 11.22 14.50
CA ASP A 408 -16.10 12.33 15.04
C ASP A 408 -15.66 12.71 16.48
N ARG A 409 -16.28 13.75 17.05
CA ARG A 409 -16.02 14.22 18.42
C ARG A 409 -16.43 13.25 19.52
N GLN A 410 -17.23 12.24 19.19
CA GLN A 410 -17.68 11.19 20.11
C GLN A 410 -16.79 9.95 20.01
N SER A 411 -15.70 10.02 19.24
CA SER A 411 -14.78 8.91 18.95
C SER A 411 -15.42 7.74 18.21
N HIS A 412 -16.53 7.99 17.49
CA HIS A 412 -17.05 7.03 16.53
C HIS A 412 -16.21 7.06 15.26
N HIS A 413 -16.01 5.87 14.68
CA HIS A 413 -15.28 5.71 13.44
C HIS A 413 -16.15 4.99 12.41
N CYS A 414 -16.24 5.57 11.21
CA CYS A 414 -17.00 4.98 10.12
C CYS A 414 -16.35 5.27 8.76
N PRO A 415 -16.69 4.51 7.70
CA PRO A 415 -16.21 4.80 6.36
C PRO A 415 -16.65 6.19 5.88
N PHE A 416 -15.74 6.94 5.25
CA PHE A 416 -16.01 8.31 4.80
C PHE A 416 -17.26 8.43 3.93
N VAL A 417 -17.43 7.51 2.98
CA VAL A 417 -18.54 7.51 2.01
C VAL A 417 -19.91 7.35 2.67
N THR A 418 -19.98 6.76 3.87
CA THR A 418 -21.23 6.53 4.61
C THR A 418 -21.44 7.52 5.76
N SER A 419 -20.49 8.43 5.97
CA SER A 419 -20.50 9.37 7.07
C SER A 419 -21.15 10.71 6.66
N PRO A 420 -21.75 11.47 7.60
CA PRO A 420 -22.18 12.85 7.32
C PRO A 420 -21.05 13.77 6.85
N ALA A 421 -19.79 13.43 7.15
CA ALA A 421 -18.61 14.20 6.76
C ALA A 421 -18.44 14.30 5.23
N SER A 422 -18.88 13.31 4.45
CA SER A 422 -18.76 13.36 2.99
C SER A 422 -19.61 14.47 2.35
N GLU A 423 -20.67 14.91 3.02
CA GLU A 423 -21.55 15.99 2.58
C GLU A 423 -21.24 17.33 3.27
N ARG A 424 -20.47 17.31 4.37
CA ARG A 424 -20.12 18.49 5.19
C ARG A 424 -18.62 18.72 5.24
N LEU A 425 -17.98 18.79 4.07
CA LEU A 425 -16.53 19.00 3.94
C LEU A 425 -16.06 20.29 4.65
N ASP A 426 -16.93 21.30 4.77
CA ASP A 426 -16.68 22.57 5.46
C ASP A 426 -16.48 22.41 6.98
N ARG A 427 -16.85 21.26 7.54
CA ARG A 427 -16.66 20.88 8.95
C ARG A 427 -15.55 19.82 9.14
N CYS A 428 -14.81 19.51 8.07
CA CYS A 428 -13.83 18.43 8.06
C CYS A 428 -12.40 18.94 8.00
N ILE A 429 -11.50 18.22 8.67
CA ILE A 429 -10.04 18.31 8.48
C ILE A 429 -9.50 16.98 7.97
N PHE A 430 -8.39 17.00 7.22
CA PHE A 430 -7.88 15.84 6.49
C PHE A 430 -6.41 15.58 6.83
N TYR A 431 -6.10 14.42 7.38
CA TYR A 431 -4.73 13.97 7.63
C TYR A 431 -4.35 12.90 6.60
N LEU A 432 -3.42 13.22 5.70
CA LEU A 432 -2.88 12.30 4.70
C LEU A 432 -1.43 12.00 5.05
N ASP A 433 -1.12 10.73 5.29
CA ASP A 433 0.24 10.27 5.60
C ASP A 433 1.14 10.21 4.34
N GLU A 434 2.38 9.77 4.52
CA GLU A 434 3.38 9.69 3.45
C GLU A 434 2.94 8.81 2.26
N ILE A 435 2.19 7.73 2.48
CA ILE A 435 1.70 6.85 1.39
C ILE A 435 0.49 7.45 0.70
N HIS A 436 -0.48 7.92 1.48
CA HIS A 436 -1.78 8.37 0.99
C HIS A 436 -1.74 9.81 0.45
N THR A 437 -0.58 10.47 0.51
CA THR A 437 -0.26 11.64 -0.33
C THR A 437 -0.03 11.26 -1.81
N ARG A 438 -0.10 9.97 -2.16
CA ARG A 438 -0.11 9.44 -3.54
C ARG A 438 -1.36 8.59 -3.77
N GLY A 439 -1.83 8.51 -5.02
CA GLY A 439 -2.96 7.64 -5.39
C GLY A 439 -4.35 8.07 -4.87
N THR A 440 -4.44 8.98 -3.90
CA THR A 440 -5.69 9.45 -3.31
C THR A 440 -6.27 10.68 -4.02
N ASP A 441 -7.61 10.79 -4.08
CA ASP A 441 -8.31 11.93 -4.67
C ASP A 441 -9.45 12.44 -3.78
N PHE A 442 -9.35 13.69 -3.31
CA PHE A 442 -10.41 14.39 -2.59
C PHE A 442 -10.83 15.66 -3.34
N LYS A 443 -12.14 15.92 -3.35
CA LYS A 443 -12.71 17.16 -3.90
C LYS A 443 -12.84 18.20 -2.78
N PHE A 444 -11.72 18.77 -2.35
CA PHE A 444 -11.72 19.83 -1.33
C PHE A 444 -12.55 21.04 -1.78
N LEU A 445 -13.11 21.77 -0.80
CA LEU A 445 -13.80 23.03 -1.06
C LEU A 445 -12.78 24.12 -1.37
N VAL A 446 -13.16 25.04 -2.26
CA VAL A 446 -12.33 26.18 -2.63
C VAL A 446 -11.94 26.98 -1.38
N GLY A 447 -10.68 27.39 -1.30
CA GLY A 447 -10.12 28.12 -0.15
C GLY A 447 -9.38 27.24 0.86
N PHE A 448 -9.36 25.92 0.70
CA PHE A 448 -8.63 25.04 1.62
C PHE A 448 -7.12 25.31 1.61
N LYS A 449 -6.53 25.30 2.81
CA LYS A 449 -5.08 25.44 3.03
C LYS A 449 -4.47 24.16 3.59
N ALA A 450 -3.33 23.76 3.04
CA ALA A 450 -2.61 22.57 3.49
C ALA A 450 -1.26 22.87 4.14
N ALA A 451 -0.96 22.17 5.23
CA ALA A 451 0.39 22.04 5.77
C ALA A 451 1.11 20.88 5.06
N VAL A 452 2.13 21.20 4.27
CA VAL A 452 2.99 20.23 3.60
C VAL A 452 4.24 20.03 4.46
N THR A 453 4.46 18.80 4.89
CA THR A 453 5.62 18.45 5.70
C THR A 453 6.85 18.15 4.85
N LEU A 454 8.05 18.53 5.33
CA LEU A 454 9.32 18.33 4.66
C LEU A 454 10.23 17.43 5.50
N GLY A 455 10.59 16.27 4.93
CA GLY A 455 11.42 15.23 5.56
C GLY A 455 12.72 14.98 4.80
N ASN A 456 13.74 14.49 5.50
CA ASN A 456 15.04 14.21 4.88
C ASN A 456 14.90 13.26 3.66
N GLY A 457 15.59 13.56 2.56
CA GLY A 457 15.55 12.78 1.32
C GLY A 457 14.27 12.93 0.48
N LEU A 458 13.39 13.90 0.79
CA LEU A 458 12.21 14.18 -0.03
C LEU A 458 12.63 14.66 -1.43
N THR A 459 12.29 13.89 -2.47
CA THR A 459 12.57 14.24 -3.87
C THR A 459 11.45 15.10 -4.47
N LYS A 460 11.77 15.78 -5.58
CA LYS A 460 10.86 16.67 -6.30
C LYS A 460 9.56 15.97 -6.63
N ASP A 461 9.61 14.79 -7.24
CA ASP A 461 8.40 14.07 -7.64
C ASP A 461 7.44 13.82 -6.46
N ARG A 462 7.94 13.31 -5.32
CA ARG A 462 7.06 13.06 -4.16
C ARG A 462 6.50 14.35 -3.59
N PHE A 463 7.33 15.38 -3.48
CA PHE A 463 6.91 16.71 -3.01
C PHE A 463 5.79 17.28 -3.89
N VAL A 464 6.00 17.30 -5.21
CA VAL A 464 5.04 17.83 -6.18
C VAL A 464 3.75 17.02 -6.18
N GLN A 465 3.82 15.67 -6.22
CA GLN A 465 2.64 14.81 -6.21
C GLN A 465 1.77 15.01 -4.96
N ALA A 466 2.41 15.17 -3.80
CA ALA A 466 1.74 15.46 -2.54
C ALA A 466 1.03 16.82 -2.59
N CYS A 467 1.73 17.89 -2.98
CA CYS A 467 1.14 19.23 -3.13
C CYS A 467 -0.06 19.23 -4.10
N MET A 468 0.06 18.52 -5.22
CA MET A 468 -0.99 18.41 -6.23
C MET A 468 -2.21 17.59 -5.77
N ARG A 469 -2.18 16.93 -4.60
CA ARG A 469 -3.36 16.30 -3.98
C ARG A 469 -4.43 17.31 -3.59
N MET A 470 -4.05 18.57 -3.39
CA MET A 470 -5.04 19.63 -3.15
C MET A 470 -6.04 19.78 -4.30
N ARG A 471 -5.64 19.38 -5.52
CA ARG A 471 -6.37 19.62 -6.79
C ARG A 471 -6.69 21.10 -6.99
N LYS A 472 -6.78 21.55 -8.25
CA LYS A 472 -7.00 22.99 -8.54
C LYS A 472 -6.05 23.93 -7.78
N LEU A 473 -4.84 23.47 -7.44
CA LEU A 473 -3.81 24.33 -6.84
C LEU A 473 -3.49 25.45 -7.83
N GLY A 474 -3.39 26.70 -7.36
CA GLY A 474 -3.37 27.90 -8.20
C GLY A 474 -4.77 28.43 -8.59
N ASN A 475 -5.85 27.77 -8.17
CA ASN A 475 -7.23 28.22 -8.33
C ASN A 475 -7.98 28.18 -6.98
N GLY A 476 -7.44 28.87 -5.98
CA GLY A 476 -8.08 29.12 -4.68
C GLY A 476 -7.60 28.25 -3.51
N HIS A 477 -6.92 27.12 -3.75
CA HIS A 477 -6.22 26.38 -2.69
C HIS A 477 -4.81 26.91 -2.47
N SER A 478 -4.31 26.82 -1.24
CA SER A 478 -2.97 27.32 -0.86
C SER A 478 -2.22 26.35 0.04
N LEU A 479 -0.91 26.56 0.16
CA LEU A 479 0.02 25.70 0.88
C LEU A 479 0.82 26.48 1.92
N THR A 480 1.30 25.76 2.94
CA THR A 480 2.36 26.23 3.83
C THR A 480 3.30 25.07 4.13
N PHE A 481 4.59 25.34 4.22
CA PHE A 481 5.62 24.32 4.31
C PHE A 481 6.20 24.23 5.72
N TRP A 482 6.30 23.02 6.24
CA TRP A 482 6.73 22.74 7.60
C TRP A 482 7.87 21.74 7.57
N SER A 483 9.03 22.09 8.11
CA SER A 483 10.18 21.18 8.11
C SER A 483 10.58 20.76 9.51
N SER A 484 11.15 19.55 9.60
CA SER A 484 12.00 19.20 10.74
C SER A 484 13.19 20.17 10.83
N TYR A 485 13.80 20.20 12.01
CA TYR A 485 15.04 20.95 12.23
C TYR A 485 16.17 20.49 11.29
N GLU A 486 16.29 19.18 11.06
CA GLU A 486 17.27 18.58 10.13
C GLU A 486 17.15 19.17 8.72
N VAL A 487 15.94 19.16 8.17
CA VAL A 487 15.68 19.68 6.82
C VAL A 487 15.88 21.20 6.76
N HIS A 488 15.51 21.92 7.82
CA HIS A 488 15.77 23.36 7.91
C HIS A 488 17.26 23.68 7.73
N GLN A 489 18.13 22.93 8.38
CA GLN A 489 19.58 23.13 8.28
C GLN A 489 20.15 22.75 6.91
N GLN A 490 19.62 21.70 6.27
CA GLN A 490 19.98 21.35 4.90
C GLN A 490 19.64 22.49 3.93
N ILE A 491 18.43 23.04 4.01
CA ILE A 491 18.00 24.15 3.15
C ILE A 491 18.85 25.40 3.42
N LYS A 492 19.11 25.75 4.69
CA LYS A 492 20.01 26.86 5.04
C LYS A 492 21.42 26.69 4.46
N THR A 493 21.97 25.49 4.55
CA THR A 493 23.31 25.19 4.04
C THR A 493 23.38 25.33 2.52
N LEU A 494 22.40 24.77 1.80
CA LEU A 494 22.31 24.93 0.35
C LEU A 494 22.15 26.39 -0.07
N LYS A 495 21.30 27.15 0.63
CA LYS A 495 21.12 28.58 0.39
C LYS A 495 22.43 29.35 0.55
N ARG A 496 23.17 29.13 1.66
CA ARG A 496 24.48 29.75 1.90
C ARG A 496 25.48 29.43 0.79
N ASN A 497 25.57 28.16 0.38
CA ASN A 497 26.47 27.73 -0.69
C ASN A 497 26.14 28.42 -2.03
N SER A 498 24.86 28.54 -2.38
CA SER A 498 24.44 29.22 -3.60
C SER A 498 24.80 30.72 -3.63
N LEU A 499 24.70 31.41 -2.49
CA LEU A 499 25.02 32.84 -2.38
C LEU A 499 26.53 33.12 -2.48
N ILE A 500 27.37 32.19 -2.00
CA ILE A 500 28.82 32.26 -2.15
C ILE A 500 29.20 32.20 -3.64
N ILE A 501 28.60 31.29 -4.40
CA ILE A 501 28.86 31.12 -5.84
C ILE A 501 28.44 32.37 -6.64
N GLU A 502 27.31 32.98 -6.28
CA GLU A 502 26.80 34.19 -6.93
C GLU A 502 27.57 35.49 -6.56
N HIS A 503 28.67 35.43 -5.79
CA HIS A 503 29.44 36.59 -5.31
C HIS A 503 28.61 37.66 -4.59
N LYS A 504 27.40 37.30 -4.11
CA LYS A 504 26.50 38.20 -3.39
C LYS A 504 26.79 38.10 -1.89
N ARG A 505 27.53 39.07 -1.35
CA ARG A 505 27.64 39.27 0.12
C ARG A 505 26.31 39.78 0.68
N ARG A 506 25.37 38.88 0.97
CA ARG A 506 24.19 39.20 1.78
C ARG A 506 24.32 38.63 3.19
N LYS A 507 23.78 39.35 4.18
CA LYS A 507 23.70 38.90 5.59
C LYS A 507 22.97 37.56 5.64
N GLY A 508 23.55 36.55 6.30
CA GLY A 508 23.08 35.15 6.34
C GLY A 508 21.76 34.88 7.07
N ASP A 509 20.88 35.87 7.20
CA ASP A 509 19.62 35.86 7.96
C ASP A 509 18.35 36.03 7.10
N GLU A 510 18.45 36.03 5.76
CA GLU A 510 17.24 36.07 4.92
C GLU A 510 16.37 34.82 5.15
N PRO A 511 15.05 34.97 5.34
CA PRO A 511 14.15 33.85 5.60
C PRO A 511 14.15 32.86 4.44
N ILE A 512 13.93 31.59 4.74
CA ILE A 512 13.77 30.55 3.71
C ILE A 512 12.49 30.85 2.92
N ASN A 513 12.61 30.84 1.60
CA ASN A 513 11.50 31.02 0.67
C ASN A 513 11.21 29.71 -0.09
N LEU A 514 10.15 29.69 -0.89
CA LEU A 514 9.76 28.50 -1.64
C LEU A 514 10.80 28.07 -2.69
N ILE A 515 11.54 29.02 -3.28
CA ILE A 515 12.61 28.72 -4.24
C ILE A 515 13.73 27.92 -3.55
N ASP A 516 14.06 28.25 -2.30
CA ASP A 516 15.05 27.52 -1.50
C ASP A 516 14.59 26.07 -1.24
N ILE A 517 13.29 25.85 -0.97
CA ILE A 517 12.70 24.52 -0.80
C ILE A 517 12.76 23.73 -2.10
N LEU A 518 12.39 24.36 -3.23
CA LEU A 518 12.45 23.72 -4.55
C LEU A 518 13.88 23.31 -4.88
N ARG A 519 14.87 24.20 -4.70
CA ARG A 519 16.28 23.86 -4.90
C ARG A 519 16.70 22.63 -4.09
N TRP A 520 16.30 22.54 -2.82
CA TRP A 520 16.59 21.40 -1.97
C TRP A 520 15.96 20.08 -2.45
N VAL A 521 14.68 20.06 -2.84
CA VAL A 521 14.06 18.82 -3.37
C VAL A 521 14.66 18.40 -4.73
N TYR A 522 15.12 19.35 -5.55
CA TYR A 522 15.84 19.06 -6.78
C TYR A 522 17.23 18.45 -6.49
N GLU A 523 17.98 19.00 -5.54
CA GLU A 523 19.26 18.43 -5.10
C GLU A 523 19.08 16.98 -4.59
N ASN A 524 18.05 16.75 -3.77
CA ASN A 524 17.70 15.40 -3.31
C ASN A 524 17.36 14.46 -4.47
N THR A 525 16.68 14.96 -5.50
CA THR A 525 16.35 14.18 -6.71
C THR A 525 17.60 13.81 -7.49
N GLN A 526 18.53 14.75 -7.66
CA GLN A 526 19.82 14.49 -8.31
C GLN A 526 20.63 13.46 -7.52
N GLN A 527 20.69 13.59 -6.20
CA GLN A 527 21.39 12.64 -5.35
C GLN A 527 20.75 11.23 -5.41
N ALA A 528 19.42 11.14 -5.33
CA ALA A 528 18.70 9.88 -5.46
C ALA A 528 18.92 9.22 -6.84
N THR A 529 18.95 10.01 -7.91
CA THR A 529 19.25 9.51 -9.25
C THR A 529 20.70 9.04 -9.37
N TRP A 530 21.65 9.77 -8.79
CA TRP A 530 23.06 9.38 -8.77
C TRP A 530 23.30 8.08 -7.98
N ASP A 531 22.67 7.92 -6.81
CA ASP A 531 22.70 6.66 -6.05
C ASP A 531 22.01 5.52 -6.82
N GLY A 532 20.95 5.85 -7.57
CA GLY A 532 20.30 4.94 -8.49
C GLY A 532 21.22 4.47 -9.63
N LEU A 533 22.04 5.34 -10.20
CA LEU A 533 22.97 4.98 -11.29
C LEU A 533 23.97 3.91 -10.86
N HIS A 534 24.42 3.92 -9.60
CA HIS A 534 25.31 2.88 -9.09
C HIS A 534 24.66 1.49 -9.13
N HIS A 535 23.42 1.38 -8.62
CA HIS A 535 22.65 0.14 -8.66
C HIS A 535 22.29 -0.27 -10.09
N TRP A 536 21.88 0.69 -10.93
CA TRP A 536 21.53 0.47 -12.33
C TRP A 536 22.72 -0.11 -13.11
N ALA A 537 23.91 0.47 -12.93
CA ALA A 537 25.14 0.01 -13.57
C ALA A 537 25.55 -1.38 -13.06
N ALA A 538 25.46 -1.64 -11.76
CA ALA A 538 25.76 -2.97 -11.21
C ALA A 538 24.82 -4.06 -11.77
N GLN A 539 23.51 -3.78 -11.83
CA GLN A 539 22.51 -4.69 -12.41
C GLN A 539 22.73 -4.97 -13.89
N SER A 540 23.29 -3.99 -14.62
CA SER A 540 23.61 -4.19 -16.04
C SER A 540 24.62 -5.31 -16.26
N LEU A 541 25.53 -5.57 -15.30
CA LEU A 541 26.53 -6.64 -15.40
C LEU A 541 25.88 -8.01 -15.28
N ASN A 542 24.97 -8.18 -14.32
CA ASN A 542 24.20 -9.41 -14.17
C ASN A 542 23.33 -9.68 -15.41
N PHE A 543 22.70 -8.64 -15.97
CA PHE A 543 21.93 -8.77 -17.20
C PHE A 543 22.80 -9.18 -18.39
N GLN A 544 23.95 -8.52 -18.59
CA GLN A 544 24.90 -8.86 -19.66
C GLN A 544 25.40 -10.31 -19.55
N ARG A 545 25.70 -10.77 -18.33
CA ARG A 545 26.04 -12.17 -18.05
C ARG A 545 24.98 -13.15 -18.54
N LYS A 546 23.70 -12.90 -18.22
CA LYS A 546 22.60 -13.73 -18.72
C LYS A 546 22.47 -13.65 -20.24
N VAL A 547 22.55 -12.46 -20.83
CA VAL A 547 22.49 -12.28 -22.29
C VAL A 547 23.57 -13.10 -22.99
N SER A 548 24.80 -13.10 -22.48
CA SER A 548 25.88 -13.95 -23.00
C SER A 548 25.57 -15.44 -22.84
N ALA A 549 25.06 -15.86 -21.68
CA ALA A 549 24.72 -17.27 -21.43
C ALA A 549 23.62 -17.79 -22.37
N PHE A 550 22.57 -16.98 -22.62
CA PHE A 550 21.45 -17.35 -23.48
C PHE A 550 21.83 -17.44 -24.97
N GLN A 551 22.93 -16.84 -25.41
CA GLN A 551 23.36 -16.88 -26.82
C GLN A 551 23.90 -18.25 -27.25
N HIS A 552 24.34 -19.07 -26.30
CA HIS A 552 24.77 -20.45 -26.57
C HIS A 552 23.59 -21.40 -26.81
N ILE A 553 22.34 -20.91 -26.73
CA ILE A 553 21.11 -21.68 -26.90
C ILE A 553 20.35 -21.16 -28.13
N ASN A 554 20.04 -22.04 -29.09
CA ASN A 554 19.26 -21.68 -30.27
C ASN A 554 17.76 -21.89 -30.04
N TRP A 555 17.10 -20.85 -29.54
CA TRP A 555 15.66 -20.88 -29.21
C TRP A 555 14.71 -21.03 -30.41
N ASN A 556 15.20 -20.90 -31.65
CA ASN A 556 14.37 -20.97 -32.86
C ASN A 556 14.23 -22.39 -33.43
N ASP A 557 14.96 -23.36 -32.89
CA ASP A 557 14.84 -24.75 -33.29
C ASP A 557 13.85 -25.46 -32.36
N ASN A 558 12.58 -25.55 -32.78
CA ASN A 558 11.53 -26.27 -32.05
C ASN A 558 11.83 -27.77 -31.86
N GLN A 559 12.89 -28.30 -32.47
CA GLN A 559 13.37 -29.68 -32.29
C GLN A 559 14.54 -29.81 -31.29
N GLN A 560 15.09 -28.71 -30.75
CA GLN A 560 16.09 -28.79 -29.69
C GLN A 560 15.45 -29.34 -28.41
N GLN A 561 15.71 -30.61 -28.10
CA GLN A 561 15.45 -31.16 -26.78
C GLN A 561 16.40 -30.47 -25.79
N PHE A 562 15.84 -29.65 -24.89
CA PHE A 562 16.60 -29.09 -23.78
C PHE A 562 17.13 -30.22 -22.88
N THR A 563 18.41 -30.56 -23.04
CA THR A 563 19.02 -31.61 -22.23
C THR A 563 19.36 -31.08 -20.84
N ASN A 564 19.43 -31.98 -19.85
CA ASN A 564 19.88 -31.65 -18.50
C ASN A 564 21.30 -31.06 -18.48
N SER A 565 22.17 -31.41 -19.44
CA SER A 565 23.52 -30.82 -19.52
C SER A 565 23.47 -29.35 -19.91
N ILE A 566 22.69 -29.01 -20.95
CA ILE A 566 22.51 -27.62 -21.40
C ILE A 566 21.94 -26.76 -20.27
N MET A 567 20.93 -27.26 -19.55
CA MET A 567 20.34 -26.53 -18.42
C MET A 567 21.30 -26.36 -17.25
N ARG A 568 22.16 -27.34 -16.97
CA ARG A 568 23.22 -27.21 -15.96
C ARG A 568 24.26 -26.18 -16.34
N ASP A 569 24.67 -26.13 -17.60
CA ASP A 569 25.66 -25.17 -18.06
C ASP A 569 25.08 -23.76 -18.10
N LEU A 570 23.84 -23.59 -18.58
CA LEU A 570 23.10 -22.33 -18.49
C LEU A 570 22.95 -21.86 -17.03
N SER A 571 22.65 -22.77 -16.11
CA SER A 571 22.55 -22.46 -14.68
C SER A 571 23.89 -21.97 -14.13
N LYS A 572 25.00 -22.65 -14.41
CA LYS A 572 26.35 -22.20 -13.99
C LYS A 572 26.68 -20.81 -14.54
N GLU A 573 26.34 -20.55 -15.80
CA GLU A 573 26.61 -19.27 -16.44
C GLU A 573 25.70 -18.14 -15.95
N CYS A 574 24.45 -18.42 -15.56
CA CYS A 574 23.52 -17.42 -15.05
C CYS A 574 23.63 -17.17 -13.53
N CYS A 575 24.08 -18.16 -12.74
CA CYS A 575 24.15 -18.10 -11.28
C CYS A 575 25.34 -17.26 -10.76
N GLU A 576 25.10 -16.35 -9.83
CA GLU A 576 26.16 -15.61 -9.12
C GLU A 576 26.48 -16.26 -7.78
N PRO A 577 27.76 -16.27 -7.34
CA PRO A 577 28.08 -16.61 -5.97
C PRO A 577 27.36 -15.66 -5.01
N GLU A 578 26.57 -16.20 -4.09
CA GLU A 578 25.87 -15.40 -3.07
C GLU A 578 26.66 -15.30 -1.77
N ILE A 579 27.50 -16.29 -1.46
CA ILE A 579 28.37 -16.28 -0.27
C ILE A 579 29.23 -15.03 -0.28
N ILE A 580 29.15 -14.26 0.81
CA ILE A 580 29.97 -13.07 0.99
C ILE A 580 30.88 -13.27 2.21
N GLU A 581 32.12 -13.68 1.93
CA GLU A 581 33.18 -13.85 2.94
C GLU A 581 33.69 -12.49 3.43
N LEU A 582 33.98 -12.39 4.73
CA LEU A 582 34.51 -11.17 5.36
C LEU A 582 35.82 -10.72 4.72
N THR A 583 36.69 -11.66 4.35
CA THR A 583 37.96 -11.39 3.66
C THR A 583 37.73 -10.72 2.31
N LYS A 584 36.75 -11.19 1.53
CA LYS A 584 36.36 -10.61 0.24
C LYS A 584 35.71 -9.23 0.40
N MET A 585 34.93 -9.02 1.46
CA MET A 585 34.27 -7.73 1.74
C MET A 585 35.24 -6.67 2.26
N TYR A 586 36.13 -7.04 3.16
CA TYR A 586 36.85 -6.10 4.02
C TYR A 586 38.36 -6.31 4.04
N GLY A 587 38.89 -7.40 3.49
CA GLY A 587 40.32 -7.73 3.54
C GLY A 587 41.18 -6.94 2.56
N ALA A 588 40.62 -6.50 1.44
CA ALA A 588 41.33 -5.73 0.43
C ALA A 588 41.36 -4.23 0.72
N ALA A 589 42.38 -3.56 0.16
CA ALA A 589 42.41 -2.11 0.06
C ALA A 589 41.24 -1.62 -0.83
N LYS A 590 40.62 -0.52 -0.42
CA LYS A 590 39.51 0.12 -1.13
C LYS A 590 39.84 1.57 -1.42
N GLU A 591 39.59 1.94 -2.67
CA GLU A 591 39.78 3.29 -3.17
C GLU A 591 38.42 3.94 -3.42
N LEU A 592 38.37 5.25 -3.25
CA LEU A 592 37.26 6.06 -3.72
C LEU A 592 37.38 6.20 -5.24
N GLN A 593 36.35 5.78 -5.95
CA GLN A 593 36.35 5.72 -7.40
C GLN A 593 35.06 6.29 -7.97
N THR A 594 35.12 6.77 -9.21
CA THR A 594 33.91 7.21 -9.93
C THR A 594 33.03 6.01 -10.30
N LEU A 595 31.73 6.22 -10.52
CA LEU A 595 30.83 5.14 -10.94
C LEU A 595 31.29 4.49 -12.26
N PHE A 596 31.85 5.30 -13.17
CA PHE A 596 32.45 4.84 -14.41
C PHE A 596 33.60 3.86 -14.15
N GLU A 597 34.57 4.23 -13.31
CA GLU A 597 35.72 3.38 -12.98
C GLU A 597 35.29 2.09 -12.27
N ILE A 598 34.33 2.17 -11.34
CA ILE A 598 33.80 1.01 -10.62
C ILE A 598 33.17 0.02 -11.62
N HIS A 599 32.32 0.52 -12.52
CA HIS A 599 31.67 -0.32 -13.53
C HIS A 599 32.67 -0.91 -14.51
N HIS A 600 33.61 -0.10 -15.01
CA HIS A 600 34.64 -0.54 -15.95
C HIS A 600 35.50 -1.66 -15.36
N LYS A 601 36.07 -1.46 -14.15
CA LYS A 601 36.88 -2.47 -13.47
C LYS A 601 36.08 -3.76 -13.25
N ARG A 602 34.82 -3.66 -12.82
CA ARG A 602 33.96 -4.84 -12.61
C ARG A 602 33.69 -5.60 -13.90
N TYR A 603 33.43 -4.89 -15.00
CA TYR A 603 33.23 -5.49 -16.30
C TYR A 603 34.48 -6.23 -16.82
N GLU A 604 35.68 -5.71 -16.55
CA GLU A 604 36.93 -6.38 -16.92
C GLU A 604 37.18 -7.66 -16.11
N HIS A 605 36.77 -7.68 -14.84
CA HIS A 605 36.92 -8.85 -13.96
C HIS A 605 35.87 -9.93 -14.23
N THR A 606 34.73 -9.59 -14.81
CA THR A 606 33.77 -10.60 -15.27
C THR A 606 34.38 -11.36 -16.45
N HIS A 607 34.73 -12.62 -16.22
CA HIS A 607 35.31 -13.53 -17.22
C HIS A 607 34.26 -13.91 -18.28
N TYR A 608 33.91 -12.97 -19.16
CA TYR A 608 33.13 -13.28 -20.35
C TYR A 608 34.04 -14.08 -21.26
N HIS A 609 33.93 -15.40 -21.23
CA HIS A 609 34.72 -16.29 -22.08
C HIS A 609 34.58 -15.96 -23.58
N HIS A 610 33.54 -15.21 -23.98
CA HIS A 610 33.36 -14.67 -25.32
C HIS A 610 32.68 -13.29 -25.30
N HIS A 611 33.38 -12.23 -25.76
CA HIS A 611 32.78 -10.89 -25.92
C HIS A 611 31.84 -10.85 -27.15
N HIS A 612 30.53 -10.90 -26.92
CA HIS A 612 29.53 -10.82 -27.99
C HIS A 612 29.04 -9.39 -28.25
N HIS A 613 28.59 -9.12 -29.48
CA HIS A 613 28.16 -7.78 -29.95
C HIS A 613 27.08 -7.13 -29.06
N LEU A 614 26.02 -7.87 -28.71
CA LEU A 614 24.91 -7.35 -27.90
C LEU A 614 25.35 -6.96 -26.47
N SER A 615 26.25 -7.74 -25.85
CA SER A 615 26.82 -7.37 -24.55
C SER A 615 27.70 -6.13 -24.68
N LYS A 616 28.43 -5.98 -25.78
CA LYS A 616 29.27 -4.81 -26.04
C LYS A 616 28.42 -3.54 -26.24
N GLU A 617 27.32 -3.60 -26.97
CA GLU A 617 26.41 -2.46 -27.12
C GLU A 617 25.83 -2.00 -25.77
N ILE A 618 25.42 -2.95 -24.92
CA ILE A 618 24.93 -2.63 -23.57
C ILE A 618 26.04 -1.99 -22.74
N LYS A 619 27.26 -2.56 -22.75
CA LYS A 619 28.43 -2.01 -22.07
C LYS A 619 28.68 -0.57 -22.51
N ASP A 620 28.77 -0.32 -23.81
CA ASP A 620 29.11 0.98 -24.37
C ASP A 620 28.01 2.01 -24.03
N ALA A 621 26.74 1.62 -24.10
CA ALA A 621 25.61 2.47 -23.69
C ALA A 621 25.63 2.79 -22.18
N VAL A 622 25.99 1.82 -21.33
CA VAL A 622 26.14 2.04 -19.88
C VAL A 622 27.30 2.97 -19.58
N LEU A 623 28.48 2.72 -20.15
CA LEU A 623 29.65 3.58 -19.99
C LEU A 623 29.37 5.00 -20.47
N LYS A 624 28.71 5.15 -21.62
CA LYS A 624 28.34 6.48 -22.14
C LYS A 624 27.42 7.23 -21.18
N ARG A 625 26.39 6.56 -20.63
CA ARG A 625 25.50 7.19 -19.65
C ARG A 625 26.22 7.56 -18.35
N LEU A 626 27.16 6.73 -17.89
CA LEU A 626 27.97 7.04 -16.71
C LEU A 626 28.96 8.18 -16.96
N GLU A 627 29.49 8.30 -18.16
CA GLU A 627 30.30 9.46 -18.58
C GLU A 627 29.47 10.75 -18.59
N ASP A 628 28.27 10.70 -19.19
CA ASP A 628 27.40 11.87 -19.34
C ASP A 628 26.76 12.32 -18.00
N TYR A 629 26.42 11.38 -17.10
CA TYR A 629 25.60 11.67 -15.91
C TYR A 629 26.16 11.14 -14.58
N GLY A 630 27.19 10.28 -14.60
CA GLY A 630 27.81 9.75 -13.37
C GLY A 630 28.65 10.79 -12.63
N GLY A 631 29.10 11.83 -13.33
CA GLY A 631 29.87 12.93 -12.76
C GLY A 631 31.22 12.52 -12.17
N THR A 632 31.83 13.43 -11.40
CA THR A 632 33.16 13.23 -10.77
C THR A 632 33.08 12.77 -9.31
N LYS A 633 31.87 12.58 -8.77
CA LYS A 633 31.66 12.10 -7.39
C LYS A 633 32.25 10.69 -7.25
N GLN A 634 33.02 10.49 -6.19
CA GLN A 634 33.65 9.20 -5.90
C GLN A 634 32.98 8.51 -4.71
N ARG A 635 32.96 7.18 -4.72
CA ARG A 635 32.47 6.34 -3.62
C ARG A 635 33.22 5.02 -3.54
N LEU A 636 33.05 4.30 -2.44
CA LEU A 636 33.46 2.90 -2.34
C LEU A 636 32.59 2.05 -3.27
N SER A 637 33.17 1.00 -3.85
CA SER A 637 32.49 0.12 -4.81
C SER A 637 31.31 -0.66 -4.21
N GLN A 638 31.23 -0.79 -2.89
CA GLN A 638 30.22 -1.60 -2.21
C GLN A 638 28.81 -1.03 -2.33
N LEU A 639 27.82 -1.94 -2.40
CA LEU A 639 26.40 -1.62 -2.38
C LEU A 639 25.84 -1.91 -0.99
N LEU A 640 25.78 -0.89 -0.13
CA LEU A 640 25.30 -1.00 1.25
C LEU A 640 23.76 -0.77 1.37
N ASP A 641 23.16 -0.20 0.34
CA ASP A 641 21.76 0.24 0.29
C ASP A 641 20.83 -0.73 -0.46
N GLU A 642 21.39 -1.81 -1.01
CA GLU A 642 20.67 -2.75 -1.86
C GLU A 642 19.48 -3.41 -1.12
N GLU A 643 18.36 -3.51 -1.84
CA GLU A 643 17.13 -4.13 -1.37
C GLU A 643 16.81 -5.30 -2.29
N GLN A 644 16.43 -6.45 -1.72
CA GLN A 644 16.18 -7.66 -2.50
C GLN A 644 14.91 -8.37 -2.01
N GLN A 645 14.20 -8.99 -2.93
CA GLN A 645 13.19 -9.99 -2.65
C GLN A 645 13.83 -11.35 -2.84
N ARG A 646 13.80 -12.19 -1.81
CA ARG A 646 14.43 -13.52 -1.82
C ARG A 646 13.34 -14.59 -1.83
N GLU A 647 13.38 -15.43 -2.86
CA GLU A 647 12.48 -16.57 -3.06
C GLU A 647 13.17 -17.86 -2.60
N LEU A 648 12.47 -18.64 -1.77
CA LEU A 648 12.94 -19.93 -1.23
C LEU A 648 12.07 -21.08 -1.77
N GLU A 649 12.64 -22.29 -1.91
CA GLU A 649 11.94 -23.45 -2.50
C GLU A 649 10.74 -23.95 -1.66
N GLN A 650 10.73 -23.70 -0.34
CA GLN A 650 9.61 -24.04 0.54
C GLN A 650 8.93 -22.76 1.05
N GLU A 651 7.84 -22.37 0.40
CA GLU A 651 6.94 -21.31 0.89
C GLU A 651 5.54 -21.86 1.17
N LEU A 652 4.94 -21.37 2.26
CA LEU A 652 3.50 -21.46 2.51
C LEU A 652 2.88 -20.14 2.04
N GLU A 653 2.45 -20.09 0.79
CA GLU A 653 1.70 -18.94 0.26
C GLU A 653 0.19 -19.10 0.53
N GLU A 654 -0.46 -18.04 1.02
CA GLU A 654 -1.91 -17.98 1.18
C GLU A 654 -2.49 -17.11 0.05
N GLU A 655 -2.73 -17.69 -1.12
CA GLU A 655 -3.41 -17.01 -2.23
C GLU A 655 -4.93 -17.05 -2.05
N ARG A 656 -5.58 -15.87 -1.96
CA ARG A 656 -7.04 -15.77 -2.13
C ARG A 656 -7.39 -15.74 -3.61
N GLN A 657 -7.73 -16.90 -4.16
CA GLN A 657 -8.26 -17.00 -5.51
C GLN A 657 -9.76 -16.71 -5.52
N GLN A 658 -10.19 -15.76 -6.34
CA GLN A 658 -11.59 -15.51 -6.61
C GLN A 658 -12.13 -16.64 -7.50
N GLU A 659 -12.98 -17.52 -6.94
CA GLU A 659 -13.65 -18.57 -7.70
C GLU A 659 -14.58 -17.94 -8.74
N ARG A 660 -14.20 -18.04 -10.02
CA ARG A 660 -15.03 -17.61 -11.15
C ARG A 660 -15.90 -18.78 -11.61
N PRO A 661 -17.10 -18.53 -12.17
CA PRO A 661 -17.87 -19.59 -12.81
C PRO A 661 -17.03 -20.35 -13.85
N PRO A 662 -17.30 -21.65 -14.05
CA PRO A 662 -16.59 -22.44 -15.05
C PRO A 662 -16.72 -21.83 -16.45
N SER A 663 -15.70 -22.07 -17.29
CA SER A 663 -15.71 -21.60 -18.68
C SER A 663 -16.77 -22.35 -19.49
N VAL A 664 -17.66 -21.62 -20.15
CA VAL A 664 -18.82 -22.15 -20.89
C VAL A 664 -18.94 -21.49 -22.26
N LYS A 665 -19.58 -22.18 -23.22
CA LYS A 665 -19.84 -21.62 -24.56
C LYS A 665 -21.05 -20.68 -24.55
N PRO A 666 -20.93 -19.44 -25.07
CA PRO A 666 -22.07 -18.53 -25.21
C PRO A 666 -23.03 -19.00 -26.31
N CYS A 667 -24.33 -18.73 -26.17
CA CYS A 667 -25.29 -18.95 -27.25
C CYS A 667 -25.09 -17.96 -28.40
N GLU A 668 -25.34 -18.41 -29.64
CA GLU A 668 -25.55 -17.50 -30.77
C GLU A 668 -26.85 -16.71 -30.58
N SER A 669 -26.73 -15.37 -30.59
CA SER A 669 -27.84 -14.44 -30.37
C SER A 669 -28.65 -14.23 -31.64
N ILE A 670 -29.98 -14.15 -31.50
CA ILE A 670 -30.94 -13.99 -32.61
C ILE A 670 -31.71 -12.68 -32.40
N LEU A 671 -31.92 -11.90 -33.47
CA LEU A 671 -32.82 -10.74 -33.41
C LEU A 671 -34.16 -11.09 -34.06
N HIS A 672 -35.19 -11.35 -33.26
CA HIS A 672 -36.53 -11.67 -33.72
C HIS A 672 -37.22 -10.49 -34.43
N GLU A 673 -38.00 -10.76 -35.48
CA GLU A 673 -38.76 -9.72 -36.22
C GLU A 673 -39.83 -9.07 -35.35
N GLU A 674 -40.42 -9.82 -34.41
CA GLU A 674 -41.40 -9.33 -33.46
C GLU A 674 -40.84 -8.22 -32.56
N ILE A 675 -39.56 -8.29 -32.19
CA ILE A 675 -38.86 -7.21 -31.45
C ILE A 675 -38.83 -5.93 -32.29
N LYS A 676 -38.61 -6.06 -33.60
CA LYS A 676 -38.59 -4.91 -34.52
C LYS A 676 -39.99 -4.29 -34.66
N ARG A 677 -41.03 -5.11 -34.68
CA ARG A 677 -42.44 -4.67 -34.73
C ARG A 677 -42.87 -3.85 -33.50
N LEU A 678 -42.21 -4.00 -32.35
CA LEU A 678 -42.52 -3.18 -31.15
C LEU A 678 -42.24 -1.68 -31.36
N CYS A 679 -41.44 -1.33 -32.37
CA CYS A 679 -41.18 0.05 -32.78
C CYS A 679 -42.19 0.60 -33.79
N ASP A 680 -43.11 -0.22 -34.32
CA ASP A 680 -44.14 0.26 -35.24
C ASP A 680 -45.23 1.01 -34.48
N MET A 681 -45.17 2.34 -34.59
CA MET A 681 -46.07 3.25 -33.88
C MET A 681 -47.45 3.37 -34.55
N HIS A 682 -47.60 2.90 -35.79
CA HIS A 682 -48.82 3.01 -36.58
C HIS A 682 -49.67 1.73 -36.53
N SER A 683 -49.07 0.60 -36.15
CA SER A 683 -49.78 -0.64 -35.88
C SER A 683 -50.50 -0.67 -34.52
N ASP A 684 -51.56 -1.46 -34.45
CA ASP A 684 -52.25 -1.78 -33.19
C ASP A 684 -51.28 -2.43 -32.17
N ILE A 685 -51.61 -2.28 -30.87
CA ILE A 685 -50.80 -2.87 -29.80
C ILE A 685 -50.76 -4.39 -29.99
N MET A 686 -49.54 -4.91 -30.16
CA MET A 686 -49.30 -6.33 -30.31
C MET A 686 -49.69 -7.07 -29.03
N ASP A 687 -50.50 -8.10 -29.18
CA ASP A 687 -50.75 -9.06 -28.11
C ASP A 687 -49.53 -9.98 -27.96
N LEU A 688 -48.72 -9.71 -26.94
CA LEU A 688 -47.47 -10.45 -26.67
C LEU A 688 -47.71 -11.94 -26.40
N THR A 689 -48.92 -12.33 -25.98
CA THR A 689 -49.27 -13.74 -25.71
C THR A 689 -49.31 -14.59 -26.98
N GLN A 690 -49.52 -13.97 -28.15
CA GLN A 690 -49.57 -14.65 -29.45
C GLN A 690 -48.18 -15.01 -29.98
N PHE A 691 -47.11 -14.47 -29.38
CA PHE A 691 -45.72 -14.71 -29.78
C PHE A 691 -44.91 -15.37 -28.66
N PRO A 692 -45.33 -16.57 -28.19
CA PRO A 692 -44.74 -17.24 -27.04
C PRO A 692 -43.26 -17.62 -27.26
N ASN A 693 -42.80 -17.72 -28.51
CA ASN A 693 -41.41 -18.01 -28.86
C ASN A 693 -40.47 -16.80 -28.71
N VAL A 694 -41.02 -15.59 -28.55
CA VAL A 694 -40.26 -14.35 -28.41
C VAL A 694 -40.50 -13.71 -27.05
N PHE A 695 -41.76 -13.65 -26.60
CA PHE A 695 -42.13 -12.99 -25.34
C PHE A 695 -42.65 -14.00 -24.32
N ARG A 696 -42.11 -13.90 -23.11
CA ARG A 696 -42.54 -14.69 -21.95
C ARG A 696 -42.69 -13.79 -20.74
N HIS A 697 -43.51 -14.18 -19.76
CA HIS A 697 -43.57 -13.46 -18.49
C HIS A 697 -42.25 -13.56 -17.71
N LEU A 698 -42.00 -12.59 -16.83
CA LEU A 698 -40.75 -12.45 -16.07
C LEU A 698 -40.15 -13.75 -15.47
N PRO A 699 -40.93 -14.69 -14.88
CA PRO A 699 -40.38 -15.93 -14.32
C PRO A 699 -39.57 -16.77 -15.33
N TYR A 700 -39.86 -16.63 -16.62
CA TYR A 700 -39.09 -17.31 -17.67
C TYR A 700 -37.61 -16.92 -17.68
N GLY A 701 -37.26 -15.72 -17.20
CA GLY A 701 -35.87 -15.29 -17.01
C GLY A 701 -35.06 -16.17 -16.05
N PHE A 702 -35.74 -16.97 -15.22
CA PHE A 702 -35.12 -17.95 -14.31
C PHE A 702 -35.04 -19.37 -14.90
N THR A 703 -35.46 -19.59 -16.14
CA THR A 703 -35.41 -20.93 -16.75
C THR A 703 -33.98 -21.47 -16.74
N GLY A 704 -33.81 -22.72 -16.28
CA GLY A 704 -32.50 -23.38 -16.13
C GLY A 704 -31.72 -23.01 -14.86
N THR A 705 -32.32 -22.23 -13.95
CA THR A 705 -31.75 -21.89 -12.64
C THR A 705 -32.51 -22.59 -11.50
N THR A 706 -31.93 -22.64 -10.30
CA THR A 706 -32.64 -23.10 -9.09
C THR A 706 -33.76 -22.14 -8.69
N PHE A 707 -33.63 -20.86 -9.05
CA PHE A 707 -34.57 -19.79 -8.73
C PHE A 707 -35.98 -20.02 -9.28
N LEU A 708 -36.13 -20.72 -10.42
CA LEU A 708 -37.44 -20.97 -11.02
C LEU A 708 -38.40 -21.73 -10.10
N LYS A 709 -37.87 -22.64 -9.28
CA LYS A 709 -38.69 -23.43 -8.34
C LYS A 709 -39.16 -22.60 -7.15
N GLU A 710 -38.41 -21.57 -6.78
CA GLU A 710 -38.63 -20.78 -5.56
C GLU A 710 -39.32 -19.43 -5.83
N CYS A 711 -39.37 -18.96 -7.08
CA CYS A 711 -39.82 -17.60 -7.42
C CYS A 711 -41.33 -17.37 -7.38
N GLN A 712 -42.16 -18.40 -7.15
CA GLN A 712 -43.63 -18.34 -7.21
C GLN A 712 -44.13 -17.76 -8.56
N SER A 713 -43.90 -18.47 -9.66
CA SER A 713 -44.08 -17.99 -11.04
C SER A 713 -45.43 -17.32 -11.33
N GLU A 714 -46.53 -17.80 -10.77
CA GLU A 714 -47.89 -17.28 -11.01
C GLU A 714 -48.14 -15.89 -10.37
N ASN A 715 -47.29 -15.49 -9.42
CA ASN A 715 -47.52 -14.31 -8.60
C ASN A 715 -46.85 -13.04 -9.14
N TRP A 716 -45.99 -13.11 -10.15
CA TRP A 716 -45.40 -11.91 -10.77
C TRP A 716 -46.45 -11.11 -11.58
N SER A 717 -46.18 -9.83 -11.83
CA SER A 717 -47.07 -8.96 -12.62
C SER A 717 -47.17 -9.45 -14.07
N LYS A 718 -48.41 -9.54 -14.58
CA LYS A 718 -48.69 -9.86 -15.98
C LYS A 718 -48.23 -8.78 -16.96
N HIS A 719 -47.84 -7.61 -16.46
CA HIS A 719 -47.29 -6.51 -17.26
C HIS A 719 -45.78 -6.59 -17.45
N ILE A 720 -45.09 -7.52 -16.77
CA ILE A 720 -43.63 -7.67 -16.86
C ILE A 720 -43.27 -8.92 -17.66
N TRP A 721 -42.55 -8.70 -18.74
CA TRP A 721 -42.15 -9.66 -19.75
C TRP A 721 -40.63 -9.69 -19.89
N VAL A 722 -40.13 -10.76 -20.47
CA VAL A 722 -38.74 -10.97 -20.88
C VAL A 722 -38.76 -11.45 -22.34
N SER A 723 -37.78 -11.03 -23.13
CA SER A 723 -37.51 -11.70 -24.41
C SER A 723 -36.92 -13.08 -24.14
N THR A 724 -37.14 -14.04 -25.03
CA THR A 724 -36.50 -15.35 -24.96
C THR A 724 -34.98 -15.23 -25.06
N GLU A 725 -34.48 -14.27 -25.84
CA GLU A 725 -33.06 -13.95 -25.93
C GLU A 725 -32.46 -13.39 -24.65
N PHE A 726 -33.26 -12.73 -23.78
CA PHE A 726 -32.80 -12.29 -22.47
C PHE A 726 -32.26 -13.45 -21.62
N GLN A 727 -32.96 -14.59 -21.66
CA GLN A 727 -32.62 -15.79 -20.90
C GLN A 727 -31.53 -16.64 -21.56
N ARG A 728 -31.44 -16.63 -22.90
CA ARG A 728 -30.40 -17.37 -23.65
C ARG A 728 -29.04 -16.70 -23.52
N VAL A 729 -28.25 -17.14 -22.54
CA VAL A 729 -26.88 -16.64 -22.30
C VAL A 729 -25.82 -17.64 -22.75
N ILE A 730 -26.00 -18.93 -22.43
CA ILE A 730 -24.99 -19.98 -22.66
C ILE A 730 -25.63 -21.27 -23.18
N GLU A 731 -24.84 -22.10 -23.87
CA GLU A 731 -25.24 -23.44 -24.30
C GLU A 731 -25.21 -24.40 -23.11
N THR A 732 -26.37 -24.77 -22.57
CA THR A 732 -26.45 -25.60 -21.35
C THR A 732 -26.14 -27.07 -21.65
N LYS A 733 -25.12 -27.63 -20.99
CA LYS A 733 -24.84 -29.08 -20.94
C LYS A 733 -25.20 -29.72 -19.57
N GLY A 734 -26.26 -29.23 -18.93
CA GLY A 734 -26.69 -29.69 -17.60
C GLY A 734 -26.19 -28.85 -16.41
N GLU A 735 -25.47 -27.76 -16.65
CA GLU A 735 -25.00 -26.82 -15.63
C GLU A 735 -26.12 -25.91 -15.12
N SER A 736 -26.04 -25.50 -13.85
CA SER A 736 -26.95 -24.51 -13.28
C SER A 736 -26.69 -23.13 -13.87
N LEU A 737 -27.75 -22.48 -14.37
CA LEU A 737 -27.64 -21.12 -14.92
C LEU A 737 -27.56 -20.02 -13.86
N ASN A 738 -27.54 -20.36 -12.55
CA ASN A 738 -27.51 -19.35 -11.49
C ASN A 738 -26.39 -18.31 -11.69
N PRO A 739 -25.11 -18.69 -11.89
CA PRO A 739 -24.02 -17.72 -12.03
C PRO A 739 -24.07 -16.93 -13.34
N PHE A 740 -24.90 -17.39 -14.29
CA PHE A 740 -25.00 -16.86 -15.65
C PHE A 740 -26.27 -16.04 -15.88
N LEU A 741 -27.04 -15.74 -14.82
CA LEU A 741 -28.23 -14.90 -14.91
C LEU A 741 -27.89 -13.53 -15.49
N ARG A 742 -28.45 -13.21 -16.66
CA ARG A 742 -28.21 -11.92 -17.32
C ARG A 742 -28.65 -10.75 -16.42
N PRO A 743 -27.80 -9.72 -16.23
CA PRO A 743 -28.19 -8.50 -15.53
C PRO A 743 -29.32 -7.77 -16.29
N PRO A 744 -30.45 -7.46 -15.63
CA PRO A 744 -31.62 -6.87 -16.28
C PRO A 744 -31.45 -5.36 -16.49
N ARG A 745 -30.56 -4.98 -17.41
CA ARG A 745 -30.16 -3.59 -17.65
C ARG A 745 -31.10 -2.81 -18.55
N TRP A 746 -31.70 -3.45 -19.56
CA TRP A 746 -32.49 -2.76 -20.58
C TRP A 746 -33.95 -3.19 -20.50
N ILE A 747 -34.83 -2.19 -20.38
CA ILE A 747 -36.28 -2.38 -20.32
C ILE A 747 -36.92 -1.59 -21.46
N LEU A 748 -37.69 -2.27 -22.29
CA LEU A 748 -38.63 -1.62 -23.19
C LEU A 748 -39.95 -1.40 -22.45
N VAL A 749 -40.34 -0.13 -22.30
CA VAL A 749 -41.70 0.25 -21.94
C VAL A 749 -42.51 0.30 -23.22
N TYR A 750 -43.19 -0.80 -23.54
CA TYR A 750 -44.00 -0.93 -24.74
C TYR A 750 -45.36 -0.28 -24.54
N ARG A 751 -45.62 0.79 -25.31
CA ARG A 751 -46.88 1.56 -25.34
C ARG A 751 -47.43 1.91 -23.96
N ASN A 752 -46.57 2.15 -22.97
CA ASN A 752 -46.92 2.40 -21.56
C ASN A 752 -47.76 1.30 -20.88
N ASN A 753 -47.87 0.11 -21.48
CA ASN A 753 -48.70 -1.00 -20.98
C ASN A 753 -47.88 -2.17 -20.44
N HIS A 754 -46.70 -2.42 -21.02
CA HIS A 754 -45.85 -3.56 -20.70
C HIS A 754 -44.40 -3.15 -20.51
N LEU A 755 -43.72 -3.82 -19.58
CA LEU A 755 -42.27 -3.77 -19.41
C LEU A 755 -41.67 -5.04 -20.01
N ILE A 756 -40.70 -4.92 -20.91
CA ILE A 756 -40.06 -6.07 -21.56
C ILE A 756 -38.55 -5.98 -21.31
N PHE A 757 -37.99 -6.97 -20.62
CA PHE A 757 -36.54 -7.10 -20.46
C PHE A 757 -35.89 -7.66 -21.72
N LEU A 758 -34.79 -7.03 -22.13
CA LEU A 758 -34.15 -7.29 -23.42
C LEU A 758 -32.69 -7.71 -23.28
N SER A 759 -32.22 -8.49 -24.23
CA SER A 759 -30.79 -8.73 -24.45
C SER A 759 -30.06 -7.45 -24.85
N ALA A 760 -28.72 -7.46 -24.70
CA ALA A 760 -27.89 -6.35 -25.16
C ALA A 760 -27.98 -6.14 -26.69
N LEU A 761 -28.11 -7.23 -27.46
CA LEU A 761 -28.26 -7.17 -28.91
C LEU A 761 -29.58 -6.50 -29.31
N GLU A 762 -30.70 -6.95 -28.74
CA GLU A 762 -32.03 -6.38 -28.99
C GLU A 762 -32.07 -4.90 -28.59
N ALA A 763 -31.57 -4.57 -27.40
CA ALA A 763 -31.49 -3.19 -26.93
C ALA A 763 -30.65 -2.31 -27.87
N ASN A 764 -29.48 -2.77 -28.32
CA ASN A 764 -28.62 -2.02 -29.22
C ASN A 764 -29.31 -1.72 -30.56
N TRP A 765 -30.03 -2.68 -31.12
CA TRP A 765 -30.81 -2.46 -32.34
C TRP A 765 -31.95 -1.45 -32.11
N LEU A 766 -32.69 -1.59 -31.01
CA LEU A 766 -33.79 -0.71 -30.65
C LEU A 766 -33.34 0.74 -30.41
N ILE A 767 -32.15 0.96 -29.84
CA ILE A 767 -31.55 2.30 -29.68
C ILE A 767 -31.47 3.01 -31.05
N GLY A 768 -30.91 2.33 -32.05
CA GLY A 768 -30.77 2.89 -33.39
C GLY A 768 -32.13 3.21 -34.02
N ARG A 769 -33.08 2.26 -33.96
CA ARG A 769 -34.39 2.42 -34.60
C ARG A 769 -35.25 3.50 -33.93
N LEU A 770 -35.32 3.51 -32.60
CA LEU A 770 -36.10 4.50 -31.86
C LEU A 770 -35.55 5.92 -32.04
N ASN A 771 -34.23 6.08 -32.15
CA ASN A 771 -33.61 7.37 -32.47
C ASN A 771 -33.91 7.82 -33.91
N SER A 772 -33.87 6.92 -34.91
CA SER A 772 -34.25 7.27 -36.30
C SER A 772 -35.70 7.76 -36.37
N LEU A 773 -36.64 7.01 -35.77
CA LEU A 773 -38.06 7.39 -35.71
C LEU A 773 -38.28 8.75 -35.01
N TYR A 774 -37.43 9.08 -34.03
CA TYR A 774 -37.44 10.37 -33.34
C TYR A 774 -37.06 11.52 -34.23
N HIS A 775 -35.95 11.38 -34.94
CA HIS A 775 -35.48 12.41 -35.87
C HIS A 775 -36.44 12.59 -37.06
N GLU A 776 -37.14 11.52 -37.46
CA GLU A 776 -38.16 11.52 -38.52
C GLU A 776 -39.54 12.05 -38.07
N ARG A 777 -39.71 12.41 -36.78
CA ARG A 777 -40.97 12.90 -36.18
C ARG A 777 -42.18 11.96 -36.34
N GLN A 778 -41.96 10.64 -36.41
CA GLN A 778 -43.01 9.64 -36.62
C GLN A 778 -43.68 9.14 -35.32
N PHE A 779 -43.67 9.94 -34.25
CA PHE A 779 -44.26 9.54 -32.96
C PHE A 779 -45.67 10.12 -32.74
N SER A 780 -46.61 9.26 -32.34
CA SER A 780 -47.93 9.66 -31.85
C SER A 780 -47.94 9.70 -30.31
N ILE A 781 -48.12 10.88 -29.74
CA ILE A 781 -48.37 11.06 -28.29
C ILE A 781 -49.87 10.72 -28.08
N PRO A 782 -50.23 9.75 -27.21
CA PRO A 782 -49.56 9.46 -25.93
C PRO A 782 -48.95 8.05 -25.78
N SER A 783 -49.08 7.15 -26.75
CA SER A 783 -48.65 5.74 -26.63
C SER A 783 -47.26 5.49 -27.22
N ILE A 784 -46.22 6.09 -26.63
CA ILE A 784 -44.85 5.95 -27.12
C ILE A 784 -44.15 4.72 -26.51
N THR A 785 -43.57 3.87 -27.35
CA THR A 785 -42.63 2.83 -26.89
C THR A 785 -41.29 3.47 -26.55
N THR A 786 -40.78 3.23 -25.35
CA THR A 786 -39.48 3.77 -24.91
C THR A 786 -38.56 2.70 -24.39
N LEU A 787 -37.27 2.82 -24.67
CA LEU A 787 -36.21 2.00 -24.08
C LEU A 787 -35.58 2.75 -22.90
N ARG A 788 -35.44 2.07 -21.77
CA ARG A 788 -34.99 2.65 -20.50
C ARG A 788 -33.93 1.78 -19.85
N LEU A 789 -32.96 2.43 -19.21
CA LEU A 789 -31.89 1.78 -18.45
C LEU A 789 -32.35 1.51 -17.01
N LEU A 790 -32.15 0.29 -16.53
CA LEU A 790 -32.37 -0.11 -15.13
C LEU A 790 -31.03 -0.48 -14.48
N LEU A 791 -30.72 0.15 -13.34
CA LEU A 791 -29.64 -0.27 -12.46
C LEU A 791 -30.15 -0.56 -11.04
N PRO A 792 -29.57 -1.52 -10.32
CA PRO A 792 -29.92 -1.73 -8.92
C PRO A 792 -29.31 -0.63 -8.03
N ARG A 793 -30.02 -0.22 -6.97
CA ARG A 793 -29.42 0.65 -5.94
C ARG A 793 -28.58 -0.19 -4.99
N ILE A 794 -27.27 -0.21 -5.19
CA ILE A 794 -26.30 -0.89 -4.31
C ILE A 794 -25.75 0.10 -3.26
N LYS A 795 -26.04 1.40 -3.42
CA LYS A 795 -25.70 2.47 -2.46
C LYS A 795 -26.92 3.36 -2.17
N ARG A 796 -26.95 3.99 -0.98
CA ARG A 796 -28.12 4.73 -0.44
C ARG A 796 -28.67 5.85 -1.33
N ASN A 797 -27.83 6.50 -2.14
CA ASN A 797 -28.21 7.63 -3.00
C ASN A 797 -28.05 7.34 -4.51
N GLN A 798 -28.00 6.06 -4.89
CA GLN A 798 -27.85 5.67 -6.29
C GLN A 798 -29.21 5.69 -7.01
N SER A 799 -29.30 6.35 -8.16
CA SER A 799 -30.50 6.27 -9.02
C SER A 799 -30.60 4.91 -9.70
N ILE A 800 -31.82 4.41 -9.90
CA ILE A 800 -32.11 3.20 -10.69
C ILE A 800 -32.25 3.46 -12.19
N PHE A 801 -32.17 4.72 -12.62
CA PHE A 801 -32.25 5.21 -14.01
C PHE A 801 -33.54 4.94 -14.80
N VAL A 802 -34.39 4.01 -14.38
CA VAL A 802 -35.55 3.55 -15.17
C VAL A 802 -36.63 4.63 -15.38
N ASN A 803 -36.65 5.65 -14.52
CA ASN A 803 -37.56 6.81 -14.64
C ASN A 803 -36.81 8.09 -15.03
N THR A 804 -35.52 8.01 -15.36
CA THR A 804 -34.69 9.17 -15.71
C THR A 804 -34.94 9.58 -17.17
N ARG A 805 -35.60 10.72 -17.36
CA ARG A 805 -36.03 11.21 -18.69
C ARG A 805 -34.88 11.40 -19.68
N THR A 806 -33.74 11.90 -19.21
CA THR A 806 -32.54 12.13 -20.04
C THR A 806 -31.87 10.84 -20.52
N LEU A 807 -32.19 9.71 -19.89
CA LEU A 807 -31.67 8.37 -20.23
C LEU A 807 -32.72 7.49 -20.91
N THR A 808 -33.89 8.05 -21.22
CA THR A 808 -34.97 7.37 -21.94
C THR A 808 -34.77 7.57 -23.44
N ILE A 809 -34.97 6.51 -24.22
CA ILE A 809 -34.79 6.52 -25.67
C ILE A 809 -36.14 6.19 -26.35
N PRO A 810 -36.67 7.07 -27.20
CA PRO A 810 -36.17 8.41 -27.49
C PRO A 810 -36.32 9.36 -26.29
N PRO A 811 -35.56 10.48 -26.24
CA PRO A 811 -35.69 11.47 -25.17
C PRO A 811 -37.10 12.05 -25.11
N LEU A 812 -37.70 12.04 -23.92
CA LEU A 812 -39.01 12.67 -23.68
C LEU A 812 -38.83 14.20 -23.55
N LEU A 813 -38.66 14.90 -24.68
CA LEU A 813 -38.65 16.37 -24.69
C LEU A 813 -40.07 16.91 -24.53
N GLY A 814 -40.27 17.75 -23.51
CA GLY A 814 -41.56 18.37 -23.17
C GLY A 814 -41.96 19.46 -24.17
N HIS A 815 -42.11 19.11 -25.45
CA HIS A 815 -42.60 20.02 -26.47
C HIS A 815 -43.95 19.53 -26.97
N SER A 816 -44.98 20.28 -26.59
CA SER A 816 -46.41 20.18 -26.89
C SER A 816 -47.29 19.26 -26.00
N ASN A 817 -48.21 19.93 -25.29
CA ASN A 817 -49.47 19.48 -24.66
C ASN A 817 -49.43 18.40 -23.56
N ASN A 818 -49.51 18.85 -22.29
CA ASN A 818 -50.15 18.25 -21.09
C ASN A 818 -50.06 16.73 -20.77
N ALA A 819 -49.35 15.90 -21.52
CA ALA A 819 -49.20 14.48 -21.20
C ALA A 819 -48.01 14.26 -20.26
N ALA A 820 -48.29 13.87 -19.01
CA ALA A 820 -47.25 13.46 -18.07
C ALA A 820 -46.53 12.20 -18.61
N PRO A 821 -45.18 12.12 -18.51
CA PRO A 821 -44.45 10.94 -18.95
C PRO A 821 -44.83 9.73 -18.09
N PHE A 822 -44.96 8.56 -18.71
CA PHE A 822 -45.29 7.33 -18.01
C PHE A 822 -44.20 6.98 -16.99
N VAL A 823 -44.56 7.08 -15.72
CA VAL A 823 -43.75 6.63 -14.58
C VAL A 823 -44.16 5.20 -14.26
N ILE A 824 -43.19 4.31 -14.10
CA ILE A 824 -43.47 2.91 -13.77
C ILE A 824 -44.22 2.85 -12.42
N PRO A 825 -45.40 2.22 -12.35
CA PRO A 825 -46.15 2.06 -11.10
C PRO A 825 -45.30 1.42 -10.01
N LEU A 826 -45.46 1.90 -8.77
CA LEU A 826 -44.66 1.43 -7.62
C LEU A 826 -44.77 -0.09 -7.42
N GLU A 827 -45.97 -0.64 -7.65
CA GLU A 827 -46.26 -2.08 -7.61
C GLU A 827 -45.42 -2.91 -8.60
N TRP A 828 -45.05 -2.35 -9.75
CA TRP A 828 -44.18 -2.99 -10.72
C TRP A 828 -42.72 -2.76 -10.34
N LEU A 829 -42.40 -1.55 -9.87
CA LEU A 829 -41.05 -1.13 -9.50
C LEU A 829 -40.43 -2.03 -8.42
N VAL A 830 -41.18 -2.37 -7.37
CA VAL A 830 -40.69 -3.24 -6.30
C VAL A 830 -40.40 -4.67 -6.76
N GLN A 831 -41.10 -5.15 -7.79
CA GLN A 831 -40.77 -6.43 -8.43
C GLN A 831 -39.46 -6.34 -9.22
N LEU A 832 -39.16 -5.19 -9.82
CA LEU A 832 -37.85 -4.94 -10.46
C LEU A 832 -36.73 -4.93 -9.42
N PHE A 833 -36.97 -4.39 -8.21
CA PHE A 833 -35.99 -4.40 -7.12
C PHE A 833 -35.59 -5.82 -6.72
N ILE A 834 -36.58 -6.71 -6.60
CA ILE A 834 -36.36 -8.15 -6.33
C ILE A 834 -35.54 -8.77 -7.47
N PHE A 835 -35.96 -8.55 -8.72
CA PHE A 835 -35.31 -9.20 -9.88
C PHE A 835 -33.87 -8.75 -10.13
N ASN A 836 -33.58 -7.47 -9.89
CA ASN A 836 -32.28 -6.86 -10.17
C ASN A 836 -31.33 -6.85 -8.95
N GLY A 837 -31.76 -7.30 -7.77
CA GLY A 837 -30.91 -7.36 -6.58
C GLY A 837 -30.61 -6.00 -5.95
N THR A 838 -31.62 -5.11 -5.92
CA THR A 838 -31.50 -3.79 -5.26
C THR A 838 -31.33 -3.94 -3.75
N LEU A 839 -30.57 -3.04 -3.10
CA LEU A 839 -30.29 -3.05 -1.67
C LEU A 839 -30.89 -1.85 -0.91
N TYR A 840 -31.12 -0.72 -1.59
CA TYR A 840 -31.58 0.53 -0.98
C TYR A 840 -32.87 1.05 -1.63
N PHE A 841 -33.79 1.57 -0.82
CA PHE A 841 -34.92 2.39 -1.24
C PHE A 841 -34.57 3.88 -1.19
N GLU A 842 -35.25 4.65 -2.04
CA GLU A 842 -35.18 6.12 -2.08
C GLU A 842 -36.27 6.75 -1.19
N THR A 843 -37.43 6.11 -1.09
CA THR A 843 -38.57 6.62 -0.30
C THR A 843 -39.12 5.57 0.66
N VAL A 844 -39.79 6.05 1.70
CA VAL A 844 -40.53 5.18 2.65
C VAL A 844 -41.66 4.43 1.94
N ASP A 845 -42.23 5.01 0.88
CA ASP A 845 -43.26 4.37 0.06
C ASP A 845 -42.72 3.14 -0.67
N GLU A 846 -41.52 3.23 -1.27
CA GLU A 846 -40.87 2.07 -1.88
C GLU A 846 -40.60 0.96 -0.86
N GLN A 847 -40.10 1.32 0.32
CA GLN A 847 -39.84 0.36 1.40
C GLN A 847 -41.14 -0.30 1.87
N THR A 848 -42.22 0.48 2.00
CA THR A 848 -43.53 0.00 2.44
C THR A 848 -44.15 -0.91 1.39
N GLU A 849 -44.13 -0.50 0.12
CA GLU A 849 -44.62 -1.30 -0.99
C GLU A 849 -43.85 -2.62 -1.13
N TYR A 850 -42.53 -2.59 -0.97
CA TYR A 850 -41.69 -3.78 -1.01
C TYR A 850 -42.06 -4.76 0.11
N CYS A 851 -42.26 -4.27 1.34
CA CYS A 851 -42.71 -5.09 2.46
C CYS A 851 -44.10 -5.69 2.20
N GLN A 852 -45.06 -4.90 1.71
CA GLN A 852 -46.42 -5.39 1.41
C GLN A 852 -46.42 -6.42 0.29
N CYS A 853 -45.64 -6.19 -0.77
CA CYS A 853 -45.47 -7.12 -1.90
C CYS A 853 -45.04 -8.52 -1.40
N LEU A 854 -44.13 -8.56 -0.44
CA LEU A 854 -43.59 -9.77 0.19
C LEU A 854 -44.38 -10.29 1.41
N SER A 855 -45.51 -9.67 1.75
CA SER A 855 -46.32 -10.00 2.95
C SER A 855 -45.55 -9.87 4.29
N LEU A 856 -44.70 -8.85 4.42
CA LEU A 856 -43.86 -8.63 5.60
C LEU A 856 -44.38 -7.50 6.51
N CYS A 857 -44.26 -7.69 7.82
CA CYS A 857 -44.49 -6.67 8.86
C CYS A 857 -43.23 -6.46 9.75
N PRO A 858 -42.18 -5.81 9.23
CA PRO A 858 -40.92 -5.56 9.95
C PRO A 858 -41.01 -4.38 10.93
N LYS A 859 -40.15 -4.40 11.97
CA LYS A 859 -40.04 -3.35 12.99
C LYS A 859 -39.61 -2.00 12.39
N PRO A 860 -39.97 -0.84 12.96
CA PRO A 860 -40.83 -0.68 14.13
C PRO A 860 -42.29 -1.01 13.81
N ARG A 861 -42.94 -1.73 14.73
CA ARG A 861 -44.35 -2.13 14.63
C ARG A 861 -45.22 -1.12 15.37
N THR A 862 -46.43 -0.91 14.86
CA THR A 862 -47.50 -0.24 15.61
C THR A 862 -47.95 -1.13 16.78
N LYS A 863 -48.68 -0.55 17.76
CA LYS A 863 -49.21 -1.33 18.89
C LYS A 863 -50.02 -2.56 18.45
N GLN A 864 -50.87 -2.38 17.43
CA GLN A 864 -51.68 -3.45 16.86
C GLN A 864 -50.83 -4.54 16.20
N GLU A 865 -49.75 -4.17 15.51
CA GLU A 865 -48.82 -5.12 14.89
C GLU A 865 -47.95 -5.83 15.94
N GLU A 866 -47.58 -5.18 17.04
CA GLU A 866 -46.84 -5.84 18.13
C GLU A 866 -47.73 -6.85 18.87
N GLU A 867 -48.99 -6.50 19.17
CA GLU A 867 -49.96 -7.45 19.72
C GLU A 867 -50.20 -8.65 18.78
N ALA A 868 -50.24 -8.41 17.46
CA ALA A 868 -50.36 -9.47 16.48
C ALA A 868 -49.11 -10.37 16.42
N PHE A 869 -47.92 -9.81 16.63
CA PHE A 869 -46.68 -10.58 16.76
C PHE A 869 -46.71 -11.47 18.01
N GLU A 870 -47.14 -10.93 19.16
CA GLU A 870 -47.29 -11.69 20.42
C GLU A 870 -48.32 -12.83 20.30
N ARG A 871 -49.39 -12.63 19.52
CA ARG A 871 -50.38 -13.66 19.18
C ARG A 871 -49.90 -14.68 18.13
N GLY A 872 -48.68 -14.55 17.63
CA GLY A 872 -48.09 -15.44 16.63
C GLY A 872 -48.64 -15.25 15.21
N TRP A 873 -49.29 -14.11 14.92
CA TRP A 873 -49.80 -13.81 13.57
C TRP A 873 -48.70 -13.38 12.60
N ILE A 874 -47.65 -12.76 13.15
CA ILE A 874 -46.44 -12.32 12.43
C ILE A 874 -45.29 -13.23 12.88
N ALA A 875 -44.60 -13.87 11.94
CA ALA A 875 -43.44 -14.71 12.24
C ALA A 875 -42.22 -13.89 12.67
N VAL A 876 -41.19 -14.57 13.20
CA VAL A 876 -39.93 -13.94 13.66
C VAL A 876 -39.22 -13.20 12.54
N ASP A 877 -39.28 -13.74 11.32
CA ASP A 877 -38.76 -13.11 10.11
C ASP A 877 -39.69 -12.02 9.53
N SER A 878 -40.74 -11.67 10.28
CA SER A 878 -41.79 -10.72 9.92
C SER A 878 -42.75 -11.15 8.82
N PHE A 879 -42.72 -12.41 8.36
CA PHE A 879 -43.68 -12.90 7.38
C PHE A 879 -45.05 -13.17 8.02
N VAL A 880 -46.13 -12.78 7.34
CA VAL A 880 -47.51 -13.05 7.75
C VAL A 880 -48.07 -14.13 6.83
N SER A 881 -48.32 -15.34 7.32
CA SER A 881 -48.74 -16.48 6.49
C SER A 881 -50.25 -16.52 6.19
N ASN A 882 -51.08 -16.20 7.19
CA ASN A 882 -52.54 -16.32 7.10
C ASN A 882 -53.16 -15.11 6.38
N ALA A 883 -54.02 -15.36 5.39
CA ALA A 883 -54.67 -14.33 4.59
C ALA A 883 -55.62 -13.41 5.39
N GLU A 884 -56.28 -13.93 6.42
CA GLU A 884 -57.15 -13.15 7.30
C GLU A 884 -56.34 -12.21 8.18
N HIS A 885 -55.22 -12.70 8.75
CA HIS A 885 -54.31 -11.85 9.53
C HIS A 885 -53.73 -10.72 8.67
N ARG A 886 -53.38 -10.99 7.41
CA ARG A 886 -52.95 -9.95 6.46
C ARG A 886 -53.99 -8.85 6.28
N ARG A 887 -55.27 -9.22 6.15
CA ARG A 887 -56.38 -8.24 6.03
C ARG A 887 -56.51 -7.39 7.29
N GLN A 888 -56.45 -8.01 8.47
CA GLN A 888 -56.55 -7.31 9.75
C GLN A 888 -55.35 -6.38 10.01
N LEU A 889 -54.16 -6.76 9.54
CA LEU A 889 -52.93 -5.96 9.56
C LEU A 889 -52.82 -4.95 8.41
N LYS A 890 -53.88 -4.80 7.60
CA LYS A 890 -53.94 -3.86 6.46
C LYS A 890 -52.81 -4.06 5.42
N LEU A 891 -52.31 -5.29 5.28
CA LEU A 891 -51.42 -5.69 4.18
C LEU A 891 -52.26 -5.87 2.90
N VAL A 892 -52.62 -4.76 2.27
CA VAL A 892 -53.59 -4.72 1.16
C VAL A 892 -52.96 -4.99 -0.22
N LYS A 893 -51.64 -4.84 -0.37
CA LYS A 893 -50.92 -5.03 -1.65
C LYS A 893 -50.07 -6.30 -1.68
N VAL A 894 -50.60 -7.38 -1.12
CA VAL A 894 -49.92 -8.68 -1.05
C VAL A 894 -49.84 -9.32 -2.43
N ARG A 895 -48.62 -9.60 -2.90
CA ARG A 895 -48.38 -10.25 -4.19
C ARG A 895 -47.95 -11.71 -4.04
N PHE A 896 -47.04 -11.97 -3.10
CA PHE A 896 -46.47 -13.29 -2.86
C PHE A 896 -47.09 -13.94 -1.61
N PRO A 897 -47.93 -14.99 -1.76
CA PRO A 897 -48.65 -15.59 -0.65
C PRO A 897 -47.80 -16.54 0.19
N ARG A 898 -46.67 -17.05 -0.33
CA ARG A 898 -45.67 -17.82 0.42
C ARG A 898 -44.45 -16.95 0.72
N ASN A 899 -43.70 -17.33 1.76
CA ASN A 899 -42.52 -16.61 2.19
C ASN A 899 -41.43 -16.64 1.09
N LEU A 900 -41.15 -15.48 0.49
CA LEU A 900 -40.18 -15.32 -0.59
C LEU A 900 -38.79 -14.87 -0.08
N LEU A 901 -38.60 -14.72 1.25
CA LEU A 901 -37.33 -14.27 1.82
C LEU A 901 -36.13 -15.18 1.46
N PRO A 902 -36.23 -16.52 1.44
CA PRO A 902 -35.11 -17.38 1.02
C PRO A 902 -34.67 -17.10 -0.41
N PHE A 903 -35.64 -16.98 -1.33
CA PHE A 903 -35.40 -16.63 -2.72
C PHE A 903 -34.73 -15.25 -2.86
N VAL A 904 -35.22 -14.24 -2.13
CA VAL A 904 -34.65 -12.88 -2.16
C VAL A 904 -33.19 -12.87 -1.69
N LYS A 905 -32.87 -13.62 -0.62
CA LYS A 905 -31.49 -13.74 -0.11
C LYS A 905 -30.55 -14.32 -1.17
N GLN A 906 -30.92 -15.47 -1.74
CA GLN A 906 -30.11 -16.11 -2.79
C GLN A 906 -29.98 -15.24 -4.05
N MET A 907 -31.06 -14.55 -4.45
CA MET A 907 -31.04 -13.63 -5.60
C MET A 907 -30.08 -12.46 -5.39
N ILE A 908 -30.05 -11.86 -4.19
CA ILE A 908 -29.14 -10.76 -3.86
C ILE A 908 -27.69 -11.23 -3.87
N GLU A 909 -27.42 -12.39 -3.27
CA GLU A 909 -26.08 -13.00 -3.24
C GLU A 909 -25.56 -13.26 -4.65
N ASN A 910 -26.40 -13.84 -5.50
CA ASN A 910 -26.06 -14.14 -6.88
C ASN A 910 -25.85 -12.87 -7.73
N ARG A 911 -26.66 -11.82 -7.53
CA ARG A 911 -26.55 -10.57 -8.29
C ARG A 911 -25.36 -9.70 -7.88
N ASN A 912 -25.03 -9.69 -6.59
CA ASN A 912 -24.05 -8.78 -6.00
C ASN A 912 -22.72 -9.47 -5.62
N ASN A 913 -22.59 -10.78 -5.87
CA ASN A 913 -21.44 -11.59 -5.45
C ASN A 913 -21.08 -11.43 -3.96
N SER A 914 -22.08 -11.14 -3.13
CA SER A 914 -21.93 -10.85 -1.70
C SER A 914 -23.29 -10.87 -1.01
N HIS A 915 -23.30 -11.20 0.29
CA HIS A 915 -24.51 -11.07 1.11
C HIS A 915 -24.94 -9.61 1.22
N ALA A 916 -26.26 -9.39 1.32
CA ALA A 916 -26.79 -8.05 1.57
C ALA A 916 -26.24 -7.52 2.92
N PRO A 917 -25.53 -6.37 2.95
CA PRO A 917 -25.09 -5.79 4.22
C PRO A 917 -26.29 -5.52 5.11
N ILE A 918 -26.19 -5.89 6.39
CA ILE A 918 -27.25 -5.67 7.39
C ILE A 918 -27.58 -4.17 7.56
N SER A 919 -26.63 -3.30 7.21
CA SER A 919 -26.77 -1.84 7.19
C SER A 919 -27.55 -1.30 5.98
N SER A 920 -27.86 -2.13 4.97
CA SER A 920 -28.70 -1.74 3.83
C SER A 920 -30.18 -1.84 4.16
N HIS A 921 -31.05 -1.09 3.46
CA HIS A 921 -32.49 -1.12 3.70
C HIS A 921 -33.07 -2.54 3.56
N ILE A 922 -32.77 -3.21 2.44
CA ILE A 922 -33.27 -4.57 2.18
C ILE A 922 -32.55 -5.59 3.06
N GLY A 923 -31.24 -5.47 3.27
CA GLY A 923 -30.49 -6.35 4.17
C GLY A 923 -31.05 -6.33 5.60
N SER A 924 -31.37 -5.16 6.13
CA SER A 924 -31.99 -5.02 7.46
C SER A 924 -33.39 -5.65 7.52
N ILE A 925 -34.18 -5.52 6.45
CA ILE A 925 -35.52 -6.14 6.39
C ILE A 925 -35.43 -7.67 6.36
N ILE A 926 -34.55 -8.24 5.55
CA ILE A 926 -34.48 -9.70 5.33
C ILE A 926 -33.69 -10.46 6.39
N PHE A 927 -32.75 -9.79 7.09
CA PHE A 927 -31.93 -10.41 8.13
C PHE A 927 -32.30 -9.98 9.55
N ASN A 928 -32.72 -8.72 9.76
CA ASN A 928 -33.07 -8.21 11.09
C ASN A 928 -34.57 -7.96 11.30
N SER A 929 -35.39 -8.20 10.28
CA SER A 929 -36.83 -7.91 10.31
C SER A 929 -37.12 -6.48 10.75
N ARG A 930 -36.29 -5.54 10.29
CA ARG A 930 -36.33 -4.12 10.67
C ARG A 930 -36.18 -3.20 9.46
N LYS A 931 -37.04 -2.18 9.40
CA LYS A 931 -36.95 -1.03 8.50
C LYS A 931 -35.90 -0.06 9.06
N LEU A 932 -34.99 0.36 8.19
CA LEU A 932 -34.12 1.50 8.46
C LEU A 932 -34.81 2.76 7.94
N ILE A 933 -34.70 3.84 8.72
CA ILE A 933 -35.19 5.18 8.37
C ILE A 933 -34.05 5.94 7.70
#